data_AF-A0A2E8DA03-F1
#
_entry.id   AF-A0A2E8DA03-F1
#
_cell.length_a   1.000
_cell.length_b   1.000
_cell.length_c   1.000
_cell.angle_alpha   90.00
_cell.angle_beta   90.00
_cell.angle_gamma   90.00
#
_symmetry.space_group_name_H-M   'P 1'
#
loop_
_entity.id
_entity.type
_entity.pdbx_description
1 polymer ?
#
loop_
_entity_poly.entity_id
_entity_poly.type
_entity_poly.pdbx_seq_one_letter_code
_entity_poly.pdbx_strand_id
1 'polypeptide(L)'
;MAEDQHSEEPAAPQANAEYTPEDLQHLSDLEHVRKRPAMYIGDTTGRGLHHLVYEVVDNSIDEAMADFASNVSVVVNNDGSVTVEDDGRGIPVDVHEQLSEETGREISTLEGVMTVLKFGGKFEKGAYQTSGGLHGVGVTVVNFLSQWCEVEVFRDGHVYQQEYERGIPVGPVRRVGTTKKVGTKTTFKPDSQVFQTTKFLYDMLYKRLQELAFLNRGVRIKYHDERNGEGEEFCYERGIIEFVEHLNRASEPIHGEVIYLTGETDGVGYEIAIQYTAEFTENLHSYVNNIHTIEGGTHVSGFRAALTRTLNNYGKKENMFKDLVPTGDDFREGLTVVISTRIPQPQFEGQTKTKLGNSEVESIITMAVGDFLGKYLEENPRVAKTLVRKGVLAAEAREAARKAKKALRDRKSVLGGGGLPGKLRDCSSREMELCELYLVEGDSAGGSAEGGRLREYQAILPLRGKIINAYKSRESKVLENLEVQSMIQAIGSGIGDEQDIAKRRYGKIIIMTDADVDGSHIRTLLLCFFYRQMYDLVADGHVYVAQPPLFRVKAKKKTYYVQTDEEMKTQLLNRGLEDASFDSGNGHLVEGEEMRKLSTTLASMEDALLALERRGISLRNHAERMDENGKLPVFHVFLGRQERWFSSRADLDAFLQKQEAEAGHELAVGDNAEPTSDSAGNGQQGPELHIIELHEVRTINSAMSELSEMGFDIQSLIPQERTGVEDPRYVLRRGEHESALEDLRSLLPAIRAAGEKGLQVTRFKGLGEMNAEELRETTLDPDNRTLVKVSMRDAGAADEMFRVLMGDKVEPRREFIEKHALEVRNLDV
;
A
#
# COMPACT_ATOMS: atom_id res chain seq x y z
N MET A 1 -13.86 -33.66 42.77
CA MET A 1 -12.40 -33.74 42.58
C MET A 1 -12.19 -33.79 41.08
N ALA A 2 -12.07 -32.62 40.47
CA ALA A 2 -11.76 -32.44 39.06
C ALA A 2 -10.52 -31.54 39.04
N GLU A 3 -9.45 -32.02 38.44
CA GLU A 3 -8.17 -31.35 38.34
C GLU A 3 -8.25 -30.24 37.30
N ASP A 4 -7.90 -29.02 37.72
CA ASP A 4 -7.69 -27.86 36.86
C ASP A 4 -6.48 -28.09 35.96
N GLN A 5 -6.70 -28.10 34.64
CA GLN A 5 -5.63 -27.94 33.66
C GLN A 5 -5.51 -26.45 33.32
N HIS A 6 -4.67 -25.75 34.08
CA HIS A 6 -4.17 -24.43 33.66
C HIS A 6 -3.16 -24.64 32.52
N SER A 7 -3.43 -24.01 31.37
CA SER A 7 -2.48 -23.84 30.29
C SER A 7 -1.31 -22.97 30.77
N GLU A 8 -0.13 -23.56 30.89
CA GLU A 8 1.11 -22.83 31.15
C GLU A 8 1.42 -21.88 29.99
N GLU A 9 1.49 -20.58 30.26
CA GLU A 9 2.11 -19.61 29.36
C GLU A 9 3.58 -20.02 29.13
N PRO A 10 4.11 -19.92 27.89
CA PRO A 10 5.51 -20.21 27.63
C PRO A 10 6.38 -19.26 28.43
N ALA A 11 7.22 -19.81 29.32
CA ALA A 11 8.12 -19.05 30.15
C ALA A 11 9.03 -18.15 29.30
N ALA A 12 9.09 -16.86 29.63
CA ALA A 12 10.02 -15.94 28.99
C ALA A 12 11.46 -16.47 29.13
N PRO A 13 12.28 -16.42 28.06
CA PRO A 13 13.64 -16.96 28.09
C PRO A 13 14.43 -16.28 29.22
N GLN A 14 14.95 -17.08 30.16
CA GLN A 14 15.83 -16.58 31.22
C GLN A 14 17.18 -16.21 30.61
N ALA A 15 17.69 -15.02 30.96
CA ALA A 15 19.02 -14.59 30.57
C ALA A 15 20.07 -15.52 31.21
N ASN A 16 21.09 -15.91 30.44
CA ASN A 16 22.21 -16.70 30.95
C ASN A 16 22.91 -15.96 32.10
N ALA A 17 23.34 -16.71 33.11
CA ALA A 17 24.01 -16.15 34.29
C ALA A 17 25.44 -15.64 34.01
N GLU A 18 26.06 -16.11 32.92
CA GLU A 18 27.38 -15.68 32.45
C GLU A 18 27.24 -15.03 31.06
N TYR A 19 27.92 -13.90 30.88
CA TYR A 19 28.01 -13.16 29.61
C TYR A 19 29.45 -13.22 29.12
N THR A 20 29.68 -13.98 28.07
CA THR A 20 30.99 -14.35 27.53
C THR A 20 31.18 -13.82 26.11
N PRO A 21 32.41 -13.82 25.57
CA PRO A 21 32.64 -13.47 24.16
C PRO A 21 31.89 -14.36 23.17
N GLU A 22 31.50 -15.58 23.56
CA GLU A 22 30.73 -16.52 22.71
C GLU A 22 29.28 -16.08 22.55
N ASP A 23 28.77 -15.23 23.45
CA ASP A 23 27.44 -14.61 23.37
C ASP A 23 27.40 -13.38 22.43
N LEU A 24 28.56 -12.93 21.92
CA LEU A 24 28.67 -11.84 20.97
C LEU A 24 28.65 -12.38 19.53
N GLN A 25 27.58 -12.06 18.80
CA GLN A 25 27.48 -12.36 17.36
C GLN A 25 27.80 -11.11 16.52
N HIS A 26 28.83 -11.19 15.68
CA HIS A 26 29.05 -10.23 14.61
C HIS A 26 28.22 -10.64 13.39
N LEU A 27 27.36 -9.75 12.90
CA LEU A 27 26.58 -9.96 11.68
C LEU A 27 27.19 -9.13 10.56
N SER A 28 27.29 -9.70 9.37
CA SER A 28 27.53 -8.89 8.17
C SER A 28 26.37 -7.92 7.92
N ASP A 29 26.61 -6.88 7.12
CA ASP A 29 25.57 -5.90 6.76
C ASP A 29 24.33 -6.56 6.16
N LEU A 30 24.54 -7.53 5.24
CA LEU A 30 23.48 -8.33 4.62
C LEU A 30 22.68 -9.11 5.66
N GLU A 31 23.35 -9.84 6.56
CA GLU A 31 22.67 -10.60 7.61
C GLU A 31 21.93 -9.69 8.59
N HIS A 32 22.50 -8.54 8.92
CA HIS A 32 21.90 -7.58 9.84
C HIS A 32 20.61 -6.99 9.26
N VAL A 33 20.64 -6.54 7.99
CA VAL A 33 19.46 -6.04 7.27
C VAL A 33 18.39 -7.13 7.17
N ARG A 34 18.74 -8.35 6.77
CA ARG A 34 17.77 -9.45 6.62
C ARG A 34 17.18 -9.92 7.96
N LYS A 35 17.96 -9.92 9.06
CA LYS A 35 17.45 -10.26 10.40
C LYS A 35 16.62 -9.13 11.02
N ARG A 36 16.89 -7.88 10.66
CA ARG A 36 16.23 -6.69 11.24
C ARG A 36 15.71 -5.73 10.16
N PRO A 37 14.87 -6.19 9.22
CA PRO A 37 14.43 -5.40 8.07
C PRO A 37 13.67 -4.13 8.49
N ALA A 38 12.86 -4.21 9.55
CA ALA A 38 12.07 -3.09 10.07
C ALA A 38 12.93 -1.87 10.47
N MET A 39 14.21 -2.05 10.83
CA MET A 39 15.11 -0.92 11.11
C MET A 39 15.44 -0.08 9.87
N TYR A 40 15.34 -0.68 8.68
CA TYR A 40 15.72 -0.07 7.41
C TYR A 40 14.50 0.38 6.60
N ILE A 41 13.44 -0.43 6.58
CA ILE A 41 12.22 -0.20 5.78
C ILE A 41 10.96 0.06 6.62
N GLY A 42 11.11 0.22 7.94
CA GLY A 42 10.04 0.53 8.89
C GLY A 42 9.29 -0.70 9.41
N ASP A 43 8.78 -1.56 8.53
CA ASP A 43 8.11 -2.81 8.89
C ASP A 43 8.26 -3.89 7.79
N THR A 44 7.72 -5.10 8.01
CA THR A 44 7.69 -6.20 7.02
C THR A 44 6.27 -6.48 6.50
N THR A 45 5.38 -5.50 6.64
CA THR A 45 4.01 -5.55 6.15
C THR A 45 3.93 -4.92 4.75
N GLY A 46 2.70 -4.69 4.26
CA GLY A 46 2.49 -3.98 3.00
C GLY A 46 3.23 -2.64 2.92
N ARG A 47 3.33 -1.86 4.01
CA ARG A 47 4.04 -0.57 3.98
C ARG A 47 5.53 -0.73 3.66
N GLY A 48 6.24 -1.59 4.40
CA GLY A 48 7.65 -1.86 4.15
C GLY A 48 7.92 -2.48 2.78
N LEU A 49 7.00 -3.32 2.28
CA LEU A 49 7.07 -3.88 0.93
C LEU A 49 7.11 -2.79 -0.14
N HIS A 50 6.18 -1.82 -0.09
CA HIS A 50 6.12 -0.72 -1.06
C HIS A 50 7.30 0.25 -0.92
N HIS A 51 7.86 0.35 0.28
CA HIS A 51 9.04 1.17 0.52
C HIS A 51 10.25 0.70 -0.30
N LEU A 52 10.35 -0.60 -0.64
CA LEU A 52 11.38 -1.09 -1.55
C LEU A 52 11.30 -0.41 -2.93
N VAL A 53 10.09 -0.26 -3.46
CA VAL A 53 9.86 0.41 -4.75
C VAL A 53 10.20 1.89 -4.64
N TYR A 54 9.82 2.53 -3.53
CA TYR A 54 10.10 3.95 -3.30
C TYR A 54 11.60 4.24 -3.30
N GLU A 55 12.42 3.39 -2.68
CA GLU A 55 13.87 3.58 -2.65
C GLU A 55 14.52 3.48 -4.04
N VAL A 56 14.00 2.64 -4.94
CA VAL A 56 14.50 2.59 -6.33
C VAL A 56 14.02 3.79 -7.13
N VAL A 57 12.73 4.14 -7.03
CA VAL A 57 12.14 5.28 -7.73
C VAL A 57 12.75 6.60 -7.27
N ASP A 58 13.00 6.78 -5.98
CA ASP A 58 13.61 8.01 -5.44
C ASP A 58 15.03 8.22 -5.99
N ASN A 59 15.78 7.15 -6.32
CA ASN A 59 17.07 7.28 -7.01
C ASN A 59 16.90 7.81 -8.45
N SER A 60 15.92 7.29 -9.19
CA SER A 60 15.59 7.77 -10.53
C SER A 60 15.09 9.23 -10.51
N ILE A 61 14.32 9.61 -9.49
CA ILE A 61 13.89 10.99 -9.28
C ILE A 61 15.05 11.90 -8.87
N ASP A 62 16.02 11.43 -8.09
CA ASP A 62 17.23 12.20 -7.79
C ASP A 62 18.04 12.51 -9.07
N GLU A 63 18.08 11.60 -10.06
CA GLU A 63 18.66 11.89 -11.39
C GLU A 63 17.84 12.94 -12.16
N ALA A 64 16.51 12.89 -12.06
CA ALA A 64 15.63 13.86 -12.69
C ALA A 64 15.76 15.25 -12.06
N MET A 65 15.88 15.32 -10.72
CA MET A 65 16.13 16.56 -9.97
C MET A 65 17.48 17.19 -10.31
N ALA A 66 18.43 16.39 -10.78
CA ALA A 66 19.73 16.85 -11.26
C ALA A 66 19.74 17.20 -12.77
N ASP A 67 18.56 17.27 -13.41
CA ASP A 67 18.34 17.56 -14.82
C ASP A 67 18.97 16.54 -15.79
N PHE A 68 19.19 15.31 -15.34
CA PHE A 68 19.76 14.23 -16.15
C PHE A 68 18.75 13.20 -16.62
N ALA A 69 17.61 13.07 -15.93
CA ALA A 69 16.51 12.19 -16.33
C ALA A 69 15.24 13.02 -16.59
N SER A 70 14.40 12.52 -17.51
CA SER A 70 13.11 13.10 -17.86
C SER A 70 11.97 12.08 -17.87
N ASN A 71 12.31 10.79 -17.91
CA ASN A 71 11.37 9.68 -17.94
C ASN A 71 11.73 8.65 -16.88
N VAL A 72 10.74 8.25 -16.10
CA VAL A 72 10.80 7.11 -15.19
C VAL A 72 9.65 6.17 -15.51
N SER A 73 9.90 4.87 -15.56
CA SER A 73 8.87 3.85 -15.73
C SER A 73 8.91 2.87 -14.58
N VAL A 74 7.74 2.48 -14.10
CA VAL A 74 7.54 1.51 -13.03
C VAL A 74 6.55 0.47 -13.50
N VAL A 75 6.95 -0.80 -13.51
CA VAL A 75 6.12 -1.92 -13.95
C VAL A 75 6.03 -2.95 -12.84
N VAL A 76 4.82 -3.31 -12.43
CA VAL A 76 4.58 -4.51 -11.61
C VAL A 76 4.33 -5.68 -12.54
N ASN A 77 5.23 -6.64 -12.53
CA ASN A 77 5.21 -7.78 -13.45
C ASN A 77 4.24 -8.88 -12.95
N ASN A 78 3.83 -9.76 -13.87
CA ASN A 78 2.91 -10.87 -13.57
C ASN A 78 3.38 -11.81 -12.45
N ASP A 79 4.69 -11.99 -12.29
CA ASP A 79 5.27 -12.88 -11.28
C ASP A 79 5.40 -12.23 -9.89
N GLY A 80 4.97 -10.96 -9.73
CA GLY A 80 5.06 -10.18 -8.51
C GLY A 80 6.39 -9.43 -8.32
N SER A 81 7.29 -9.45 -9.30
CA SER A 81 8.46 -8.56 -9.32
C SER A 81 8.10 -7.13 -9.76
N VAL A 82 9.01 -6.19 -9.51
CA VAL A 82 8.87 -4.78 -9.95
C VAL A 82 10.09 -4.37 -10.75
N THR A 83 9.85 -3.71 -11.87
CA THR A 83 10.86 -3.09 -12.73
C THR A 83 10.76 -1.57 -12.60
N VAL A 84 11.89 -0.90 -12.35
CA VAL A 84 12.01 0.57 -12.40
C VAL A 84 13.10 0.93 -13.41
N GLU A 85 12.78 1.75 -14.40
CA GLU A 85 13.73 2.21 -15.42
C GLU A 85 13.70 3.73 -15.55
N ASP A 86 14.87 4.35 -15.62
CA ASP A 86 15.05 5.78 -15.89
C ASP A 86 15.97 6.04 -17.08
N ASP A 87 15.88 7.24 -17.63
CA ASP A 87 16.73 7.75 -18.71
C ASP A 87 17.86 8.67 -18.20
N GLY A 88 18.33 8.46 -16.96
CA GLY A 88 19.38 9.24 -16.33
C GLY A 88 20.79 8.93 -16.85
N ARG A 89 21.83 9.26 -16.06
CA ARG A 89 23.24 9.04 -16.45
C ARG A 89 23.67 7.56 -16.42
N GLY A 90 22.91 6.70 -15.74
CA GLY A 90 23.31 5.33 -15.43
C GLY A 90 24.31 5.25 -14.27
N ILE A 91 24.15 4.26 -13.39
CA ILE A 91 25.11 3.96 -12.30
C ILE A 91 26.51 3.71 -12.90
N PRO A 92 27.61 4.26 -12.35
CA PRO A 92 28.94 3.97 -12.86
C PRO A 92 29.27 2.46 -12.80
N VAL A 93 29.90 1.94 -13.85
CA VAL A 93 30.22 0.50 -13.99
C VAL A 93 31.71 0.19 -13.89
N ASP A 94 32.55 1.22 -13.85
CA ASP A 94 34.01 1.09 -13.73
C ASP A 94 34.40 0.48 -12.39
N VAL A 95 35.59 -0.14 -12.37
CA VAL A 95 36.20 -0.68 -11.14
C VAL A 95 36.42 0.44 -10.13
N HIS A 96 35.99 0.21 -8.89
CA HIS A 96 36.18 1.14 -7.80
C HIS A 96 37.45 0.78 -7.02
N GLU A 97 38.54 1.54 -7.22
CA GLU A 97 39.88 1.22 -6.69
C GLU A 97 39.89 0.98 -5.17
N GLN A 98 39.38 1.94 -4.38
CA GLN A 98 39.40 1.84 -2.92
C GLN A 98 38.66 0.61 -2.38
N LEU A 99 37.47 0.34 -2.92
CA LEU A 99 36.65 -0.79 -2.48
C LEU A 99 37.27 -2.12 -2.91
N SER A 100 37.96 -2.13 -4.05
CA SER A 100 38.70 -3.29 -4.53
C SER A 100 39.91 -3.61 -3.62
N GLU A 101 40.60 -2.58 -3.13
CA GLU A 101 41.68 -2.73 -2.15
C GLU A 101 41.16 -3.23 -0.80
N GLU A 102 40.07 -2.66 -0.29
CA GLU A 102 39.47 -3.04 1.00
C GLU A 102 38.95 -4.49 1.02
N THR A 103 38.38 -4.95 -0.10
CA THR A 103 37.81 -6.30 -0.22
C THR A 103 38.79 -7.34 -0.75
N GLY A 104 39.95 -6.90 -1.28
CA GLY A 104 40.98 -7.78 -1.84
C GLY A 104 40.58 -8.44 -3.17
N ARG A 105 39.57 -7.92 -3.87
CA ARG A 105 39.13 -8.39 -5.20
C ARG A 105 38.66 -7.20 -6.04
N GLU A 106 38.70 -7.30 -7.36
CA GLU A 106 38.13 -6.26 -8.23
C GLU A 106 36.61 -6.16 -8.01
N ILE A 107 36.14 -4.96 -7.66
CA ILE A 107 34.72 -4.64 -7.47
C ILE A 107 34.36 -3.45 -8.34
N SER A 108 33.32 -3.61 -9.17
CA SER A 108 32.75 -2.51 -9.95
C SER A 108 31.97 -1.55 -9.06
N THR A 109 31.83 -0.30 -9.48
CA THR A 109 31.04 0.68 -8.74
C THR A 109 29.56 0.27 -8.64
N LEU A 110 29.00 -0.34 -9.70
CA LEU A 110 27.65 -0.94 -9.69
C LEU A 110 27.51 -1.99 -8.59
N GLU A 111 28.45 -2.94 -8.53
CA GLU A 111 28.43 -3.98 -7.50
C GLU A 111 28.56 -3.40 -6.09
N GLY A 112 29.43 -2.41 -5.91
CA GLY A 112 29.58 -1.69 -4.64
C GLY A 112 28.27 -1.05 -4.18
N VAL A 113 27.57 -0.32 -5.07
CA VAL A 113 26.27 0.31 -4.77
C VAL A 113 25.23 -0.72 -4.36
N MET A 114 25.25 -1.90 -4.98
CA MET A 114 24.27 -2.94 -4.72
C MET A 114 24.60 -3.83 -3.50
N THR A 115 25.85 -3.83 -3.01
CA THR A 115 26.30 -4.79 -1.98
C THR A 115 26.92 -4.16 -0.73
N VAL A 116 27.25 -2.87 -0.75
CA VAL A 116 27.91 -2.19 0.37
C VAL A 116 27.01 -1.10 0.95
N LEU A 117 26.72 -1.18 2.25
CA LEU A 117 25.96 -0.13 2.93
C LEU A 117 26.77 1.17 3.02
N LYS A 118 26.07 2.30 2.92
CA LYS A 118 26.66 3.65 3.01
C LYS A 118 27.66 3.93 1.89
N PHE A 119 27.45 3.33 0.72
CA PHE A 119 28.27 3.54 -0.47
C PHE A 119 27.40 4.17 -1.58
N GLY A 120 27.77 5.38 -2.00
CA GLY A 120 27.06 6.09 -3.07
C GLY A 120 27.52 7.54 -3.25
N GLY A 121 27.22 8.14 -4.41
CA GLY A 121 27.63 9.51 -4.75
C GLY A 121 26.94 10.63 -3.94
N LYS A 122 26.07 10.28 -2.98
CA LYS A 122 25.24 11.23 -2.22
C LYS A 122 25.94 11.82 -0.98
N PHE A 123 27.19 11.45 -0.70
CA PHE A 123 27.94 11.91 0.49
C PHE A 123 28.87 13.11 0.23
N GLU A 124 29.25 13.39 -1.01
CA GLU A 124 30.06 14.56 -1.39
C GLU A 124 29.27 15.51 -2.28
N LYS A 125 29.48 16.83 -2.13
CA LYS A 125 28.73 17.93 -2.77
C LYS A 125 28.80 17.99 -4.32
N GLY A 126 29.33 16.96 -4.98
CA GLY A 126 29.63 16.95 -6.42
C GLY A 126 28.56 16.32 -7.31
N ALA A 127 27.94 15.20 -6.90
CA ALA A 127 27.06 14.43 -7.79
C ALA A 127 25.56 14.79 -7.69
N TYR A 128 25.10 15.22 -6.49
CA TYR A 128 23.73 15.66 -6.22
C TYR A 128 23.74 16.88 -5.28
N GLN A 129 23.03 17.96 -5.66
CA GLN A 129 22.96 19.19 -4.85
C GLN A 129 21.91 19.10 -3.72
N THR A 130 20.82 18.36 -3.96
CA THR A 130 19.76 18.06 -2.99
C THR A 130 19.20 16.67 -3.33
N SER A 131 19.07 15.78 -2.35
CA SER A 131 18.55 14.41 -2.56
C SER A 131 17.64 13.99 -1.40
N GLY A 132 16.64 13.14 -1.68
CA GLY A 132 15.82 12.51 -0.63
C GLY A 132 16.54 11.35 0.10
N GLY A 133 17.44 10.67 -0.61
CA GLY A 133 18.20 9.52 -0.11
C GLY A 133 19.43 9.91 0.72
N LEU A 134 19.26 10.22 2.00
CA LEU A 134 20.34 10.75 2.87
C LEU A 134 21.38 9.73 3.36
N HIS A 135 21.13 8.43 3.21
CA HIS A 135 21.92 7.41 3.92
C HIS A 135 22.79 6.53 3.02
N GLY A 136 22.59 6.51 1.69
CA GLY A 136 23.30 5.58 0.80
C GLY A 136 23.05 4.11 1.12
N VAL A 137 21.83 3.78 1.56
CA VAL A 137 21.41 2.44 2.01
C VAL A 137 20.28 1.85 1.15
N GLY A 138 19.61 2.68 0.34
CA GLY A 138 18.33 2.37 -0.32
C GLY A 138 18.35 1.13 -1.20
N VAL A 139 19.00 1.21 -2.37
CA VAL A 139 18.99 0.12 -3.36
C VAL A 139 19.72 -1.14 -2.87
N THR A 140 20.71 -0.99 -1.99
CA THR A 140 21.39 -2.09 -1.31
C THR A 140 20.43 -2.89 -0.43
N VAL A 141 19.57 -2.21 0.35
CA VAL A 141 18.53 -2.86 1.15
C VAL A 141 17.49 -3.54 0.26
N VAL A 142 17.11 -2.92 -0.86
CA VAL A 142 16.24 -3.54 -1.86
C VAL A 142 16.85 -4.86 -2.33
N ASN A 143 18.13 -4.87 -2.69
CA ASN A 143 18.84 -6.08 -3.08
C ASN A 143 18.85 -7.14 -1.98
N PHE A 144 19.20 -6.76 -0.75
CA PHE A 144 19.29 -7.68 0.39
C PHE A 144 17.94 -8.31 0.77
N LEU A 145 16.84 -7.57 0.60
CA LEU A 145 15.48 -8.02 0.94
C LEU A 145 14.72 -8.63 -0.26
N SER A 146 15.39 -8.80 -1.40
CA SER A 146 14.83 -9.44 -2.58
C SER A 146 15.27 -10.90 -2.67
N GLN A 147 14.40 -11.77 -3.18
CA GLN A 147 14.76 -13.13 -3.57
C GLN A 147 15.80 -13.08 -4.69
N TRP A 148 15.55 -12.27 -5.71
CA TRP A 148 16.49 -11.94 -6.77
C TRP A 148 16.36 -10.46 -7.15
N CYS A 149 17.46 -9.87 -7.61
CA CYS A 149 17.52 -8.53 -8.15
C CYS A 149 18.44 -8.51 -9.37
N GLU A 150 18.08 -7.74 -10.38
CA GLU A 150 18.83 -7.55 -11.61
C GLU A 150 18.95 -6.05 -11.89
N VAL A 151 20.14 -5.61 -12.27
CA VAL A 151 20.39 -4.22 -12.66
C VAL A 151 21.05 -4.19 -14.03
N GLU A 152 20.40 -3.48 -14.95
CA GLU A 152 20.93 -3.12 -16.26
C GLU A 152 21.29 -1.63 -16.26
N VAL A 153 22.49 -1.29 -16.72
CA VAL A 153 22.98 0.08 -16.86
C VAL A 153 23.25 0.34 -18.33
N PHE A 154 22.61 1.38 -18.86
CA PHE A 154 22.85 1.89 -20.21
C PHE A 154 23.81 3.07 -20.12
N ARG A 155 25.07 2.85 -20.49
CA ARG A 155 26.12 3.88 -20.35
C ARG A 155 27.22 3.67 -21.38
N ASP A 156 27.84 4.76 -21.83
CA ASP A 156 28.99 4.74 -22.76
C ASP A 156 28.73 3.94 -24.05
N GLY A 157 27.48 3.94 -24.53
CA GLY A 157 27.04 3.23 -25.73
C GLY A 157 26.84 1.72 -25.56
N HIS A 158 26.85 1.21 -24.34
CA HIS A 158 26.74 -0.21 -24.03
C HIS A 158 25.69 -0.50 -22.96
N VAL A 159 25.20 -1.73 -22.95
CA VAL A 159 24.38 -2.30 -21.88
C VAL A 159 25.30 -3.10 -20.96
N TYR A 160 25.31 -2.76 -19.68
CA TYR A 160 25.97 -3.52 -18.63
C TYR A 160 24.93 -4.17 -17.73
N GLN A 161 25.17 -5.38 -17.25
CA GLN A 161 24.20 -6.12 -16.45
C GLN A 161 24.87 -6.88 -15.31
N GLN A 162 24.21 -6.90 -14.14
CA GLN A 162 24.57 -7.76 -13.01
C GLN A 162 23.32 -8.29 -12.31
N GLU A 163 23.39 -9.55 -11.87
CA GLU A 163 22.32 -10.26 -11.18
C GLU A 163 22.74 -10.60 -9.75
N TYR A 164 21.76 -10.64 -8.86
CA TYR A 164 21.92 -10.91 -7.43
C TYR A 164 20.87 -11.89 -6.94
N GLU A 165 21.25 -12.77 -6.02
CA GLU A 165 20.34 -13.63 -5.28
C GLU A 165 20.47 -13.31 -3.78
N ARG A 166 19.39 -12.83 -3.16
CA ARG A 166 19.35 -12.42 -1.74
C ARG A 166 20.51 -11.51 -1.32
N GLY A 167 20.86 -10.56 -2.17
CA GLY A 167 21.95 -9.60 -1.92
C GLY A 167 23.34 -10.04 -2.35
N ILE A 168 23.50 -11.29 -2.81
CA ILE A 168 24.80 -11.85 -3.21
C ILE A 168 24.92 -11.78 -4.74
N PRO A 169 25.99 -11.18 -5.31
CA PRO A 169 26.19 -11.14 -6.75
C PRO A 169 26.40 -12.55 -7.31
N VAL A 170 25.66 -12.88 -8.38
CA VAL A 170 25.76 -14.18 -9.08
C VAL A 170 27.01 -14.26 -9.95
N GLY A 171 27.54 -13.10 -10.36
CA GLY A 171 28.76 -12.97 -11.15
C GLY A 171 29.21 -11.51 -11.26
N PRO A 172 30.31 -11.23 -11.99
CA PRO A 172 30.78 -9.87 -12.23
C PRO A 172 29.83 -9.10 -13.17
N VAL A 173 29.99 -7.78 -13.24
CA VAL A 173 29.29 -6.94 -14.23
C VAL A 173 29.69 -7.40 -15.64
N ARG A 174 28.69 -7.70 -16.45
CA ARG A 174 28.85 -8.16 -17.84
C ARG A 174 28.40 -7.08 -18.81
N ARG A 175 29.10 -6.95 -19.93
CA ARG A 175 28.69 -6.12 -21.06
C ARG A 175 27.89 -6.97 -22.03
N VAL A 176 26.61 -6.62 -22.24
CA VAL A 176 25.63 -7.44 -22.97
C VAL A 176 25.58 -7.10 -24.46
N GLY A 177 25.83 -5.85 -24.83
CA GLY A 177 25.82 -5.38 -26.21
C GLY A 177 25.87 -3.86 -26.31
N THR A 178 25.69 -3.33 -27.52
CA THR A 178 25.65 -1.89 -27.78
C THR A 178 24.23 -1.35 -27.73
N THR A 179 24.07 -0.12 -27.26
CA THR A 179 22.78 0.58 -27.21
C THR A 179 22.95 2.08 -27.43
N LYS A 180 21.86 2.75 -27.81
CA LYS A 180 21.77 4.22 -27.81
C LYS A 180 21.10 4.77 -26.55
N LYS A 181 20.50 3.91 -25.74
CA LYS A 181 19.88 4.28 -24.47
C LYS A 181 20.94 4.74 -23.47
N VAL A 182 20.49 5.55 -22.53
CA VAL A 182 21.23 5.92 -21.32
C VAL A 182 20.30 5.75 -20.13
N GLY A 183 20.84 5.41 -18.96
CA GLY A 183 20.06 5.29 -17.73
C GLY A 183 20.27 3.98 -16.99
N THR A 184 19.35 3.67 -16.07
CA THR A 184 19.41 2.44 -15.25
C THR A 184 18.04 1.77 -15.25
N LYS A 185 18.03 0.44 -15.35
CA LYS A 185 16.86 -0.40 -15.13
C LYS A 185 17.15 -1.38 -14.00
N THR A 186 16.32 -1.37 -12.98
CA THR A 186 16.41 -2.27 -11.82
C THR A 186 15.14 -3.10 -11.74
N THR A 187 15.28 -4.41 -11.80
CA THR A 187 14.17 -5.36 -11.61
C THR A 187 14.42 -6.18 -10.35
N PHE A 188 13.43 -6.31 -9.47
CA PHE A 188 13.58 -7.08 -8.24
C PHE A 188 12.31 -7.80 -7.81
N LYS A 189 12.46 -8.95 -7.16
CA LYS A 189 11.37 -9.72 -6.56
C LYS A 189 11.54 -9.79 -5.04
N PRO A 190 10.61 -9.26 -4.23
CA PRO A 190 10.69 -9.31 -2.76
C PRO A 190 10.76 -10.75 -2.22
N ASP A 191 11.55 -10.98 -1.18
CA ASP A 191 11.73 -12.31 -0.58
C ASP A 191 10.57 -12.68 0.37
N SER A 192 9.83 -13.74 0.05
CA SER A 192 8.75 -14.27 0.89
C SER A 192 9.22 -14.84 2.23
N GLN A 193 10.53 -15.05 2.42
CA GLN A 193 11.11 -15.38 3.73
C GLN A 193 11.18 -14.17 4.68
N VAL A 194 11.13 -12.95 4.13
CA VAL A 194 11.21 -11.69 4.90
C VAL A 194 9.83 -11.08 5.08
N PHE A 195 9.02 -11.07 4.01
CA PHE A 195 7.72 -10.41 4.00
C PHE A 195 6.56 -11.38 4.21
N GLN A 196 5.56 -10.97 5.00
CA GLN A 196 4.33 -11.75 5.19
C GLN A 196 3.48 -11.81 3.92
N THR A 197 3.61 -10.81 3.05
CA THR A 197 2.97 -10.72 1.74
C THR A 197 3.95 -10.11 0.75
N THR A 198 3.97 -10.63 -0.47
CA THR A 198 4.77 -10.11 -1.59
C THR A 198 3.89 -9.43 -2.65
N LYS A 199 2.61 -9.18 -2.34
CA LYS A 199 1.67 -8.56 -3.27
C LYS A 199 1.70 -7.03 -3.12
N PHE A 200 2.25 -6.36 -4.12
CA PHE A 200 2.14 -4.90 -4.25
C PHE A 200 0.68 -4.48 -4.52
N LEU A 201 0.26 -3.41 -3.85
CA LEU A 201 -1.05 -2.78 -3.97
C LEU A 201 -0.96 -1.63 -4.97
N TYR A 202 -1.78 -1.70 -6.01
CA TYR A 202 -1.77 -0.74 -7.10
C TYR A 202 -1.93 0.70 -6.62
N ASP A 203 -2.94 0.96 -5.77
CA ASP A 203 -3.27 2.30 -5.31
C ASP A 203 -2.16 3.00 -4.51
N MET A 204 -1.40 2.24 -3.72
CA MET A 204 -0.29 2.79 -2.95
C MET A 204 0.82 3.30 -3.87
N LEU A 205 1.21 2.51 -4.87
CA LEU A 205 2.21 2.91 -5.86
C LEU A 205 1.67 4.04 -6.75
N TYR A 206 0.45 3.89 -7.28
CA TYR A 206 -0.21 4.88 -8.11
C TYR A 206 -0.18 6.27 -7.47
N LYS A 207 -0.66 6.38 -6.22
CA LYS A 207 -0.73 7.65 -5.51
C LYS A 207 0.66 8.24 -5.31
N ARG A 208 1.64 7.43 -4.87
CA ARG A 208 3.00 7.91 -4.63
C ARG A 208 3.67 8.39 -5.93
N LEU A 209 3.53 7.66 -7.02
CA LEU A 209 4.11 8.02 -8.32
C LEU A 209 3.47 9.29 -8.90
N GLN A 210 2.15 9.44 -8.75
CA GLN A 210 1.46 10.66 -9.15
C GLN A 210 1.93 11.88 -8.33
N GLU A 211 2.07 11.74 -7.01
CA GLU A 211 2.62 12.79 -6.14
C GLU A 211 4.04 13.19 -6.58
N LEU A 212 4.91 12.22 -6.89
CA LEU A 212 6.26 12.49 -7.37
C LEU A 212 6.26 13.26 -8.70
N ALA A 213 5.36 12.93 -9.63
CA ALA A 213 5.22 13.67 -10.88
C ALA A 213 4.76 15.13 -10.65
N PHE A 214 3.89 15.38 -9.67
CA PHE A 214 3.51 16.75 -9.31
C PHE A 214 4.67 17.55 -8.71
N LEU A 215 5.51 16.91 -7.90
CA LEU A 215 6.64 17.55 -7.22
C LEU A 215 7.82 17.84 -8.17
N ASN A 216 7.91 17.11 -9.28
CA ASN A 216 9.00 17.21 -10.25
C ASN A 216 8.45 17.62 -11.62
N ARG A 217 8.36 18.94 -11.83
CA ARG A 217 7.82 19.57 -13.06
C ARG A 217 8.45 18.97 -14.32
N GLY A 218 7.60 18.54 -15.25
CA GLY A 218 8.03 18.02 -16.55
C GLY A 218 8.63 16.61 -16.54
N VAL A 219 8.79 15.98 -15.36
CA VAL A 219 9.22 14.58 -15.28
C VAL A 219 8.04 13.68 -15.61
N ARG A 220 8.22 12.79 -16.59
CA ARG A 220 7.22 11.82 -17.02
C ARG A 220 7.39 10.53 -16.23
N ILE A 221 6.37 10.13 -15.49
CA ILE A 221 6.35 8.87 -14.74
C ILE A 221 5.29 7.96 -15.33
N LYS A 222 5.70 6.82 -15.88
CA LYS A 222 4.81 5.77 -16.40
C LYS A 222 4.65 4.68 -15.36
N TYR A 223 3.41 4.32 -15.05
CA TYR A 223 3.10 3.23 -14.14
C TYR A 223 2.23 2.20 -14.85
N HIS A 224 2.61 0.92 -14.77
CA HIS A 224 1.84 -0.18 -15.32
C HIS A 224 1.86 -1.39 -14.38
N ASP A 225 0.72 -2.06 -14.24
CA ASP A 225 0.59 -3.32 -13.51
C ASP A 225 0.10 -4.39 -14.48
N GLU A 226 1.00 -5.28 -14.89
CA GLU A 226 0.70 -6.32 -15.88
C GLU A 226 -0.34 -7.33 -15.37
N ARG A 227 -0.48 -7.48 -14.04
CA ARG A 227 -1.32 -8.51 -13.41
C ARG A 227 -2.81 -8.27 -13.69
N ASN A 228 -3.20 -6.99 -13.71
CA ASN A 228 -4.55 -6.53 -13.98
C ASN A 228 -4.68 -5.71 -15.27
N GLY A 229 -3.56 -5.35 -15.91
CA GLY A 229 -3.53 -4.57 -17.15
C GLY A 229 -3.79 -3.08 -16.93
N GLU A 230 -3.75 -2.61 -15.69
CA GLU A 230 -3.96 -1.20 -15.35
C GLU A 230 -2.67 -0.41 -15.50
N GLY A 231 -2.79 0.89 -15.75
CA GLY A 231 -1.64 1.77 -15.84
C GLY A 231 -2.04 3.19 -16.17
N GLU A 232 -1.16 4.12 -15.85
CA GLU A 232 -1.33 5.52 -16.16
C GLU A 232 0.02 6.20 -16.35
N GLU A 233 0.01 7.31 -17.09
CA GLU A 233 1.18 8.13 -17.33
C GLU A 233 0.95 9.52 -16.72
N PHE A 234 1.89 9.95 -15.87
CA PHE A 234 1.84 11.22 -15.16
C PHE A 234 2.91 12.16 -15.72
N CYS A 235 2.52 13.38 -16.06
CA CYS A 235 3.43 14.44 -16.47
C CYS A 235 2.75 15.79 -16.22
N TYR A 236 3.25 16.57 -15.26
CA TYR A 236 2.63 17.82 -14.83
C TYR A 236 3.58 19.00 -15.04
N GLU A 237 3.21 19.90 -15.96
CA GLU A 237 4.07 21.01 -16.38
C GLU A 237 4.06 22.17 -15.38
N ARG A 238 2.93 22.42 -14.71
CA ARG A 238 2.81 23.46 -13.67
C ARG A 238 3.10 22.92 -12.26
N GLY A 239 3.52 21.66 -12.14
CA GLY A 239 3.97 21.03 -10.88
C GLY A 239 2.94 21.12 -9.77
N ILE A 240 3.34 21.65 -8.60
CA ILE A 240 2.47 21.68 -7.41
C ILE A 240 1.23 22.58 -7.56
N ILE A 241 1.18 23.45 -8.58
CA ILE A 241 -0.05 24.19 -8.93
C ILE A 241 -1.14 23.20 -9.36
N GLU A 242 -0.79 22.30 -10.30
CA GLU A 242 -1.69 21.23 -10.74
C GLU A 242 -1.97 20.25 -9.61
N PHE A 243 -1.03 20.08 -8.67
CA PHE A 243 -1.28 19.27 -7.48
C PHE A 243 -2.38 19.88 -6.60
N VAL A 244 -2.33 21.18 -6.32
CA VAL A 244 -3.40 21.86 -5.56
C VAL A 244 -4.73 21.79 -6.31
N GLU A 245 -4.75 21.98 -7.63
CA GLU A 245 -5.94 21.83 -8.46
C GLU A 245 -6.49 20.39 -8.39
N HIS A 246 -5.61 19.38 -8.45
CA HIS A 246 -5.95 17.97 -8.33
C HIS A 246 -6.52 17.63 -6.96
N LEU A 247 -5.92 18.14 -5.88
CA LEU A 247 -6.45 17.99 -4.52
C LEU A 247 -7.83 18.67 -4.41
N ASN A 248 -8.01 19.84 -5.03
CA ASN A 248 -9.28 20.56 -5.03
C ASN A 248 -10.29 20.07 -6.07
N ARG A 249 -10.01 18.98 -6.80
CA ARG A 249 -10.94 18.46 -7.83
C ARG A 249 -12.33 18.20 -7.26
N ALA A 250 -12.42 17.76 -6.00
CA ALA A 250 -13.64 17.44 -5.26
C ALA A 250 -14.23 18.59 -4.43
N SER A 251 -13.59 19.77 -4.43
CA SER A 251 -14.01 20.93 -3.65
C SER A 251 -14.25 22.15 -4.53
N GLU A 252 -15.10 23.09 -4.11
CA GLU A 252 -15.37 24.33 -4.86
C GLU A 252 -14.38 25.43 -4.43
N PRO A 253 -13.47 25.91 -5.31
CA PRO A 253 -12.57 27.01 -4.98
C PRO A 253 -13.32 28.33 -4.77
N ILE A 254 -12.95 29.11 -3.74
CA ILE A 254 -13.55 30.43 -3.50
C ILE A 254 -12.88 31.55 -4.30
N HIS A 255 -11.73 31.25 -4.91
CA HIS A 255 -11.03 32.09 -5.87
C HIS A 255 -10.42 31.20 -6.97
N GLY A 256 -10.38 31.73 -8.20
CA GLY A 256 -10.02 30.94 -9.38
C GLY A 256 -8.54 30.54 -9.41
N GLU A 257 -7.64 31.52 -9.29
CA GLU A 257 -6.20 31.28 -9.43
C GLU A 257 -5.59 30.68 -8.15
N VAL A 258 -4.74 29.66 -8.32
CA VAL A 258 -3.88 29.13 -7.25
C VAL A 258 -2.78 30.15 -6.97
N ILE A 259 -2.64 30.53 -5.70
CA ILE A 259 -1.59 31.42 -5.24
C ILE A 259 -0.29 30.63 -5.21
N TYR A 260 0.71 31.06 -5.96
CA TYR A 260 1.95 30.31 -6.15
C TYR A 260 3.18 31.16 -5.82
N LEU A 261 4.02 30.66 -4.92
CA LEU A 261 5.29 31.25 -4.49
C LEU A 261 6.42 30.28 -4.79
N THR A 262 7.50 30.78 -5.38
CA THR A 262 8.76 30.04 -5.52
C THR A 262 9.95 30.96 -5.25
N GLY A 263 11.04 30.39 -4.76
CA GLY A 263 12.28 31.12 -4.54
C GLY A 263 13.35 30.24 -3.91
N GLU A 264 14.52 30.83 -3.70
CA GLU A 264 15.64 30.21 -3.01
C GLU A 264 16.30 31.26 -2.12
N THR A 265 16.55 30.90 -0.86
CA THR A 265 17.25 31.75 0.11
C THR A 265 18.23 30.88 0.89
N ASP A 266 19.49 31.30 0.97
CA ASP A 266 20.56 30.59 1.70
C ASP A 266 20.71 29.10 1.30
N GLY A 267 20.50 28.79 0.01
CA GLY A 267 20.54 27.42 -0.52
C GLY A 267 19.30 26.57 -0.21
N VAL A 268 18.29 27.14 0.46
CA VAL A 268 16.99 26.50 0.69
C VAL A 268 16.04 26.95 -0.41
N GLY A 269 15.75 26.03 -1.33
CA GLY A 269 14.71 26.20 -2.34
C GLY A 269 13.32 25.96 -1.73
N TYR A 270 12.33 26.74 -2.13
CA TYR A 270 10.95 26.54 -1.70
C TYR A 270 9.96 26.80 -2.84
N GLU A 271 8.91 26.02 -2.85
CA GLU A 271 7.80 26.08 -3.77
C GLU A 271 6.50 25.85 -2.99
N ILE A 272 5.60 26.83 -2.99
CA ILE A 272 4.38 26.81 -2.17
C ILE A 272 3.18 27.20 -3.04
N ALA A 273 2.20 26.30 -3.13
CA ALA A 273 0.94 26.55 -3.82
C ALA A 273 -0.23 26.52 -2.82
N ILE A 274 -1.12 27.50 -2.92
CA ILE A 274 -2.19 27.75 -1.95
C ILE A 274 -3.49 28.04 -2.68
N GLN A 275 -4.57 27.37 -2.29
CA GLN A 275 -5.91 27.72 -2.75
C GLN A 275 -6.95 27.45 -1.67
N TYR A 276 -7.84 28.40 -1.46
CA TYR A 276 -8.97 28.23 -0.56
C TYR A 276 -10.20 27.67 -1.29
N THR A 277 -10.92 26.79 -0.60
CA THR A 277 -12.16 26.19 -1.08
C THR A 277 -13.32 26.46 -0.12
N ALA A 278 -14.52 26.02 -0.49
CA ALA A 278 -15.71 26.09 0.36
C ALA A 278 -15.65 25.12 1.57
N GLU A 279 -14.67 24.23 1.62
CA GLU A 279 -14.50 23.22 2.67
C GLU A 279 -14.25 23.84 4.05
N PHE A 280 -14.38 23.00 5.08
CA PHE A 280 -14.21 23.36 6.49
C PHE A 280 -12.94 22.75 7.11
N THR A 281 -12.12 22.04 6.33
CA THR A 281 -10.87 21.41 6.78
C THR A 281 -9.67 22.06 6.12
N GLU A 282 -8.55 22.07 6.85
CA GLU A 282 -7.24 22.32 6.24
C GLU A 282 -6.81 21.03 5.53
N ASN A 283 -6.41 21.14 4.27
CA ASN A 283 -5.68 20.10 3.58
C ASN A 283 -4.23 20.60 3.32
N LEU A 284 -3.30 20.14 4.15
CA LEU A 284 -1.90 20.51 4.06
C LEU A 284 -1.05 19.31 3.66
N HIS A 285 -0.34 19.45 2.56
CA HIS A 285 0.69 18.51 2.11
C HIS A 285 2.05 19.20 2.18
N SER A 286 3.04 18.56 2.81
CA SER A 286 4.36 19.17 2.98
C SER A 286 5.48 18.18 2.66
N TYR A 287 6.48 18.67 1.93
CA TYR A 287 7.55 17.85 1.38
C TYR A 287 8.91 18.52 1.57
N VAL A 288 9.91 17.69 1.87
CA VAL A 288 11.32 18.07 1.94
C VAL A 288 12.11 17.11 1.06
N ASN A 289 12.73 17.60 -0.01
CA ASN A 289 13.43 16.78 -1.00
C ASN A 289 12.57 15.59 -1.47
N ASN A 290 11.31 15.85 -1.86
CA ASN A 290 10.31 14.85 -2.29
C ASN A 290 9.84 13.84 -1.22
N ILE A 291 10.31 13.96 0.02
CA ILE A 291 9.86 13.16 1.16
C ILE A 291 8.68 13.84 1.83
N HIS A 292 7.57 13.10 2.00
CA HIS A 292 6.37 13.61 2.65
C HIS A 292 6.57 13.74 4.16
N THR A 293 6.55 14.97 4.68
CA THR A 293 6.63 15.26 6.12
C THR A 293 5.24 15.26 6.73
N ILE A 294 4.73 14.07 7.05
CA ILE A 294 3.36 13.85 7.57
C ILE A 294 3.07 14.65 8.85
N GLU A 295 4.08 14.82 9.71
CA GLU A 295 3.97 15.59 10.96
C GLU A 295 4.33 17.08 10.77
N GLY A 296 4.64 17.49 9.54
CA GLY A 296 5.07 18.84 9.20
C GLY A 296 6.50 19.13 9.65
N GLY A 297 6.71 20.23 10.37
CA GLY A 297 8.04 20.66 10.80
C GLY A 297 8.22 22.18 10.70
N THR A 298 9.47 22.62 10.73
CA THR A 298 9.86 24.03 10.74
C THR A 298 9.40 24.83 9.51
N HIS A 299 9.36 24.21 8.32
CA HIS A 299 8.79 24.80 7.11
C HIS A 299 7.28 25.04 7.24
N VAL A 300 6.54 24.12 7.85
CA VAL A 300 5.09 24.24 8.07
C VAL A 300 4.77 25.29 9.14
N SER A 301 5.51 25.30 10.26
CA SER A 301 5.32 26.32 11.31
C SER A 301 5.55 27.73 10.76
N GLY A 302 6.60 27.92 9.97
CA GLY A 302 6.92 29.20 9.35
C GLY A 302 5.84 29.68 8.38
N PHE A 303 5.33 28.79 7.53
CA PHE A 303 4.19 29.08 6.66
C PHE A 303 2.95 29.51 7.45
N ARG A 304 2.56 28.73 8.48
CA ARG A 304 1.36 29.01 9.28
C ARG A 304 1.46 30.34 10.03
N ALA A 305 2.63 30.67 10.56
CA ALA A 305 2.91 31.94 11.23
C ALA A 305 2.77 33.12 10.25
N ALA A 306 3.37 33.02 9.06
CA ALA A 306 3.30 34.05 8.03
C ALA A 306 1.87 34.27 7.51
N LEU A 307 1.14 33.20 7.20
CA LEU A 307 -0.25 33.27 6.74
C LEU A 307 -1.14 34.01 7.75
N THR A 308 -1.09 33.56 9.01
CA THR A 308 -1.91 34.11 10.10
C THR A 308 -1.62 35.59 10.33
N ARG A 309 -0.34 35.98 10.36
CA ARG A 309 0.09 37.37 10.58
C ARG A 309 -0.36 38.27 9.42
N THR A 310 -0.19 37.81 8.19
CA THR A 310 -0.41 38.62 6.99
C THR A 310 -1.91 38.88 6.76
N LEU A 311 -2.75 37.86 6.87
CA LEU A 311 -4.21 38.00 6.76
C LEU A 311 -4.80 38.85 7.90
N ASN A 312 -4.30 38.69 9.13
CA ASN A 312 -4.71 39.54 10.25
C ASN A 312 -4.35 41.01 10.02
N ASN A 313 -3.14 41.31 9.56
CA ASN A 313 -2.71 42.67 9.31
C ASN A 313 -3.55 43.33 8.21
N TYR A 314 -3.84 42.62 7.12
CA TYR A 314 -4.72 43.09 6.06
C TYR A 314 -6.14 43.35 6.57
N GLY A 315 -6.72 42.41 7.32
CA GLY A 315 -8.07 42.55 7.88
C GLY A 315 -8.22 43.70 8.88
N LYS A 316 -7.18 43.97 9.69
CA LYS A 316 -7.13 45.16 10.57
C LYS A 316 -7.03 46.45 9.77
N LYS A 317 -6.15 46.51 8.76
CA LYS A 317 -5.96 47.68 7.89
C LYS A 317 -7.24 48.06 7.16
N GLU A 318 -7.98 47.07 6.64
CA GLU A 318 -9.24 47.26 5.92
C GLU A 318 -10.49 47.33 6.84
N ASN A 319 -10.32 47.34 8.17
CA ASN A 319 -11.40 47.35 9.17
C ASN A 319 -12.47 46.25 8.96
N MET A 320 -12.03 45.03 8.63
CA MET A 320 -12.92 43.89 8.35
C MET A 320 -13.35 43.11 9.59
N PHE A 321 -12.72 43.39 10.73
CA PHE A 321 -13.05 42.75 12.00
C PHE A 321 -14.03 43.63 12.78
N LYS A 322 -15.10 43.02 13.31
CA LYS A 322 -16.01 43.68 14.25
C LYS A 322 -15.50 43.47 15.68
N ASP A 323 -16.06 42.47 16.36
CA ASP A 323 -15.73 42.16 17.76
C ASP A 323 -14.83 40.91 17.88
N LEU A 324 -14.77 40.09 16.83
CA LEU A 324 -14.05 38.83 16.82
C LEU A 324 -12.91 38.89 15.80
N VAL A 325 -11.69 38.72 16.29
CA VAL A 325 -10.49 38.62 15.45
C VAL A 325 -10.24 37.15 15.16
N PRO A 326 -10.13 36.74 13.89
CA PRO A 326 -9.83 35.35 13.54
C PRO A 326 -8.44 34.93 14.05
N THR A 327 -8.37 33.70 14.55
CA THR A 327 -7.16 33.01 14.96
C THR A 327 -6.49 32.31 13.77
N GLY A 328 -5.33 31.68 14.00
CA GLY A 328 -4.65 30.92 12.95
C GLY A 328 -5.50 29.76 12.41
N ASP A 329 -6.21 29.04 13.30
CA ASP A 329 -7.09 27.94 12.89
C ASP A 329 -8.23 28.45 12.01
N ASP A 330 -8.81 29.59 12.38
CA ASP A 330 -9.90 30.22 11.61
C ASP A 330 -9.46 30.58 10.18
N PHE A 331 -8.20 30.99 9.98
CA PHE A 331 -7.65 31.26 8.65
C PHE A 331 -7.22 30.02 7.88
N ARG A 332 -7.03 28.87 8.52
CA ARG A 332 -6.69 27.61 7.85
C ARG A 332 -7.93 26.82 7.42
N GLU A 333 -9.11 27.20 7.89
CA GLU A 333 -10.36 26.56 7.48
C GLU A 333 -10.53 26.62 5.94
N GLY A 334 -10.68 25.46 5.30
CA GLY A 334 -10.84 25.34 3.85
C GLY A 334 -9.60 25.68 3.04
N LEU A 335 -8.43 25.73 3.67
CA LEU A 335 -7.16 25.95 3.00
C LEU A 335 -6.65 24.64 2.41
N THR A 336 -6.34 24.62 1.12
CA THR A 336 -5.49 23.57 0.53
C THR A 336 -4.12 24.16 0.20
N VAL A 337 -3.07 23.52 0.70
CA VAL A 337 -1.70 23.99 0.52
C VAL A 337 -0.75 22.83 0.26
N VAL A 338 0.13 23.01 -0.71
CA VAL A 338 1.28 22.14 -0.96
C VAL A 338 2.54 22.96 -0.69
N ILE A 339 3.40 22.49 0.23
CA ILE A 339 4.68 23.10 0.59
C ILE A 339 5.78 22.13 0.17
N SER A 340 6.56 22.46 -0.85
CA SER A 340 7.73 21.68 -1.25
C SER A 340 9.00 22.49 -0.96
N THR A 341 9.95 21.90 -0.26
CA THR A 341 11.23 22.53 0.06
C THR A 341 12.39 21.64 -0.38
N ARG A 342 13.45 22.28 -0.88
CA ARG A 342 14.70 21.64 -1.29
C ARG A 342 15.80 22.13 -0.35
N ILE A 343 16.27 21.21 0.50
CA ILE A 343 17.20 21.51 1.58
C ILE A 343 18.47 20.68 1.37
N PRO A 344 19.66 21.30 1.34
CA PRO A 344 20.93 20.57 1.15
C PRO A 344 21.26 19.59 2.29
N GLN A 345 20.96 19.97 3.53
CA GLN A 345 21.21 19.16 4.73
C GLN A 345 19.97 19.09 5.62
N PRO A 346 18.93 18.33 5.22
CA PRO A 346 17.71 18.21 6.00
C PRO A 346 17.98 17.38 7.26
N GLN A 347 17.48 17.87 8.38
CA GLN A 347 17.53 17.21 9.69
C GLN A 347 16.10 16.83 10.07
N PHE A 348 15.84 15.53 10.19
CA PHE A 348 14.53 15.02 10.57
C PHE A 348 14.50 14.57 12.03
N GLU A 349 13.36 14.75 12.69
CA GLU A 349 13.09 14.12 13.98
C GLU A 349 12.81 12.62 13.76
N GLY A 350 13.78 11.76 14.11
CA GLY A 350 13.66 10.30 13.99
C GLY A 350 13.90 9.75 12.58
N GLN A 351 13.95 8.42 12.47
CA GLN A 351 14.33 7.71 11.23
C GLN A 351 13.23 7.74 10.15
N THR A 352 11.97 7.87 10.55
CA THR A 352 10.82 7.84 9.62
C THR A 352 10.71 9.09 8.75
N LYS A 353 11.61 10.08 8.94
CA LYS A 353 11.67 11.35 8.18
C LYS A 353 10.32 12.08 8.13
N THR A 354 9.52 11.98 9.19
CA THR A 354 8.14 12.50 9.24
C THR A 354 8.05 13.99 9.57
N LYS A 355 9.08 14.54 10.24
CA LYS A 355 9.08 15.93 10.72
C LYS A 355 10.44 16.62 10.53
N LEU A 356 10.43 17.81 9.94
CA LEU A 356 11.64 18.63 9.73
C LEU A 356 12.02 19.43 10.99
N GLY A 357 13.31 19.41 11.35
CA GLY A 357 13.88 20.06 12.55
C GLY A 357 14.81 21.24 12.28
N ASN A 358 15.11 21.59 11.03
CA ASN A 358 16.00 22.72 10.69
C ASN A 358 15.38 24.07 11.10
N SER A 359 15.87 24.68 12.19
CA SER A 359 15.33 25.92 12.75
C SER A 359 15.42 27.14 11.81
N GLU A 360 16.46 27.20 10.99
CA GLU A 360 16.71 28.25 10.01
C GLU A 360 15.62 28.29 8.92
N VAL A 361 15.07 27.13 8.56
CA VAL A 361 14.03 27.00 7.52
C VAL A 361 12.74 27.70 7.95
N GLU A 362 12.40 27.66 9.25
CA GLU A 362 11.21 28.37 9.76
C GLU A 362 11.28 29.87 9.48
N SER A 363 12.44 30.49 9.74
CA SER A 363 12.64 31.92 9.53
C SER A 363 12.61 32.28 8.04
N ILE A 364 13.26 31.47 7.19
CA ILE A 364 13.30 31.64 5.73
C ILE A 364 11.87 31.60 5.17
N ILE A 365 11.10 30.55 5.47
CA ILE A 365 9.73 30.40 4.97
C ILE A 365 8.82 31.50 5.51
N THR A 366 8.96 31.87 6.80
CA THR A 366 8.14 32.93 7.41
C THR A 366 8.32 34.28 6.70
N MET A 367 9.56 34.64 6.37
CA MET A 367 9.88 35.87 5.65
C MET A 367 9.37 35.82 4.21
N ALA A 368 9.72 34.75 3.47
CA ALA A 368 9.36 34.60 2.07
C ALA A 368 7.84 34.65 1.86
N VAL A 369 7.09 33.87 2.65
CA VAL A 369 5.62 33.81 2.58
C VAL A 369 5.00 35.14 3.02
N GLY A 370 5.54 35.77 4.08
CA GLY A 370 5.02 37.04 4.59
C GLY A 370 5.15 38.19 3.59
N ASP A 371 6.33 38.32 2.97
CA ASP A 371 6.59 39.38 1.99
C ASP A 371 5.79 39.16 0.70
N PHE A 372 5.71 37.91 0.23
CA PHE A 372 4.94 37.56 -0.96
C PHE A 372 3.44 37.76 -0.75
N LEU A 373 2.86 37.16 0.29
CA LEU A 373 1.43 37.30 0.57
C LEU A 373 1.05 38.75 0.85
N GLY A 374 1.91 39.52 1.54
CA GLY A 374 1.68 40.94 1.78
C GLY A 374 1.49 41.72 0.47
N LYS A 375 2.39 41.52 -0.50
CA LYS A 375 2.28 42.14 -1.84
C LYS A 375 1.06 41.63 -2.60
N TYR A 376 0.87 40.31 -2.63
CA TYR A 376 -0.23 39.67 -3.36
C TYR A 376 -1.61 40.16 -2.90
N LEU A 377 -1.83 40.33 -1.60
CA LEU A 377 -3.12 40.79 -1.06
C LEU A 377 -3.42 42.25 -1.41
N GLU A 378 -2.39 43.11 -1.48
CA GLU A 378 -2.53 44.51 -1.91
C GLU A 378 -2.80 44.62 -3.42
N GLU A 379 -2.16 43.76 -4.22
CA GLU A 379 -2.37 43.69 -5.68
C GLU A 379 -3.71 43.05 -6.04
N ASN A 380 -4.24 42.16 -5.19
CA ASN A 380 -5.49 41.43 -5.41
C ASN A 380 -6.55 41.67 -4.31
N PRO A 381 -7.08 42.91 -4.13
CA PRO A 381 -7.95 43.24 -3.01
C PRO A 381 -9.25 42.43 -2.95
N ARG A 382 -9.77 41.98 -4.10
CA ARG A 382 -10.98 41.15 -4.16
C ARG A 382 -10.75 39.79 -3.51
N VAL A 383 -9.66 39.12 -3.89
CA VAL A 383 -9.27 37.82 -3.33
C VAL A 383 -8.96 38.00 -1.85
N ALA A 384 -8.16 39.02 -1.49
CA ALA A 384 -7.81 39.31 -0.10
C ALA A 384 -9.04 39.49 0.81
N LYS A 385 -10.04 40.26 0.35
CA LYS A 385 -11.31 40.44 1.07
C LYS A 385 -12.10 39.14 1.21
N THR A 386 -12.10 38.29 0.19
CA THR A 386 -12.74 36.97 0.26
C THR A 386 -12.05 36.07 1.29
N LEU A 387 -10.72 36.00 1.28
CA LEU A 387 -9.94 35.19 2.24
C LEU A 387 -10.18 35.63 3.69
N VAL A 388 -10.07 36.94 3.96
CA VAL A 388 -10.29 37.47 5.30
C VAL A 388 -11.74 37.26 5.75
N ARG A 389 -12.72 37.44 4.85
CA ARG A 389 -14.14 37.18 5.17
C ARG A 389 -14.40 35.72 5.52
N LYS A 390 -13.78 34.77 4.81
CA LYS A 390 -13.89 33.34 5.15
C LYS A 390 -13.37 33.09 6.57
N GLY A 391 -12.20 33.62 6.93
CA GLY A 391 -11.67 33.51 8.29
C GLY A 391 -12.58 34.14 9.37
N VAL A 392 -13.25 35.26 9.07
CA VAL A 392 -14.25 35.85 9.98
C VAL A 392 -15.46 34.94 10.17
N LEU A 393 -15.98 34.34 9.09
CA LEU A 393 -17.10 33.41 9.18
C LEU A 393 -16.73 32.13 9.95
N ALA A 394 -15.51 31.63 9.78
CA ALA A 394 -14.96 30.51 10.53
C ALA A 394 -14.90 30.85 12.04
N ALA A 395 -14.38 32.03 12.38
CA ALA A 395 -14.33 32.50 13.77
C ALA A 395 -15.74 32.63 14.39
N GLU A 396 -16.71 33.19 13.67
CA GLU A 396 -18.11 33.28 14.12
C GLU A 396 -18.72 31.88 14.33
N ALA A 397 -18.45 30.94 13.42
CA ALA A 397 -18.91 29.56 13.52
C ALA A 397 -18.28 28.83 14.72
N ARG A 398 -16.99 29.02 14.97
CA ARG A 398 -16.28 28.49 16.15
C ARG A 398 -16.90 28.99 17.45
N GLU A 399 -17.21 30.29 17.56
CA GLU A 399 -17.91 30.82 18.73
C GLU A 399 -19.33 30.26 18.89
N ALA A 400 -20.05 30.03 17.79
CA ALA A 400 -21.36 29.38 17.82
C ALA A 400 -21.26 27.91 18.28
N ALA A 401 -20.29 27.15 17.76
CA ALA A 401 -20.01 25.78 18.17
C ALA A 401 -19.63 25.71 19.66
N ARG A 402 -18.77 26.62 20.14
CA ARG A 402 -18.42 26.75 21.57
C ARG A 402 -19.65 26.98 22.45
N LYS A 403 -20.58 27.83 22.02
CA LYS A 403 -21.87 28.05 22.72
C LYS A 403 -22.75 26.80 22.70
N ALA A 404 -22.81 26.07 21.60
CA ALA A 404 -23.57 24.82 21.48
C ALA A 404 -22.99 23.71 22.38
N LYS A 405 -21.67 23.50 22.36
CA LYS A 405 -20.94 22.59 23.28
C LYS A 405 -21.22 22.95 24.74
N LYS A 406 -21.13 24.25 25.08
CA LYS A 406 -21.49 24.75 26.41
C LYS A 406 -22.94 24.46 26.77
N ALA A 407 -23.90 24.67 25.88
CA ALA A 407 -25.30 24.35 26.15
C ALA A 407 -25.56 22.84 26.36
N LEU A 408 -24.88 21.98 25.59
CA LEU A 408 -24.91 20.53 25.79
C LEU A 408 -24.35 20.13 27.17
N ARG A 409 -23.30 20.81 27.62
CA ARG A 409 -22.72 20.63 28.96
C ARG A 409 -23.63 21.15 30.06
N ASP A 410 -24.19 22.34 29.90
CA ASP A 410 -25.00 22.98 30.94
C ASP A 410 -26.33 22.21 31.15
N ARG A 411 -26.84 21.53 30.11
CA ARG A 411 -27.93 20.53 30.25
C ARG A 411 -27.55 19.33 31.14
N LYS A 412 -26.27 18.97 31.28
CA LYS A 412 -25.80 17.97 32.27
C LYS A 412 -25.81 18.50 33.72
N SER A 413 -25.78 19.81 33.92
CA SER A 413 -25.52 20.41 35.25
C SER A 413 -26.78 20.82 36.03
N VAL A 414 -27.93 21.05 35.38
CA VAL A 414 -29.08 21.71 36.03
C VAL A 414 -30.05 20.74 36.74
N LEU A 415 -30.01 19.44 36.45
CA LEU A 415 -30.80 18.42 37.17
C LEU A 415 -29.93 17.16 37.35
N GLY A 416 -29.67 16.77 38.59
CA GLY A 416 -28.82 15.64 38.95
C GLY A 416 -29.27 14.34 38.28
N GLY A 417 -28.35 13.71 37.54
CA GLY A 417 -28.58 12.51 36.75
C GLY A 417 -28.65 12.83 35.26
N GLY A 418 -27.49 12.92 34.61
CA GLY A 418 -27.40 13.05 33.16
C GLY A 418 -28.13 11.88 32.50
N GLY A 419 -29.33 12.14 31.96
CA GLY A 419 -30.14 11.12 31.32
C GLY A 419 -29.38 10.52 30.15
N LEU A 420 -29.14 9.22 30.20
CA LEU A 420 -28.69 8.45 29.05
C LEU A 420 -29.73 8.59 27.92
N PRO A 421 -29.32 8.48 26.65
CA PRO A 421 -30.27 8.49 25.55
C PRO A 421 -31.36 7.45 25.78
N GLY A 422 -32.64 7.81 25.63
CA GLY A 422 -33.75 6.89 25.95
C GLY A 422 -33.78 5.60 25.13
N LYS A 423 -33.05 5.55 24.01
CA LYS A 423 -32.88 4.38 23.15
C LYS A 423 -31.66 3.51 23.48
N LEU A 424 -30.76 4.00 24.34
CA LEU A 424 -29.58 3.26 24.76
C LEU A 424 -30.01 2.11 25.67
N ARG A 425 -29.66 0.89 25.29
CA ARG A 425 -29.82 -0.30 26.12
C ARG A 425 -28.48 -0.53 26.80
N ASP A 426 -28.31 0.05 27.98
CA ASP A 426 -27.01 0.10 28.69
C ASP A 426 -26.59 -1.28 29.24
N CYS A 427 -25.31 -1.42 29.62
CA CYS A 427 -24.78 -2.58 30.34
C CYS A 427 -24.85 -2.38 31.86
N SER A 428 -24.79 -3.45 32.65
CA SER A 428 -24.84 -3.34 34.11
C SER A 428 -23.51 -2.97 34.75
N SER A 429 -22.39 -3.36 34.15
CA SER A 429 -21.04 -3.03 34.62
C SER A 429 -20.74 -1.53 34.41
N ARG A 430 -19.83 -1.03 35.26
CA ARG A 430 -19.25 0.31 35.18
C ARG A 430 -17.74 0.27 34.95
N GLU A 431 -17.17 -0.92 34.79
CA GLU A 431 -15.75 -1.10 34.51
C GLU A 431 -15.46 -0.74 33.04
N MET A 432 -15.00 0.49 32.84
CA MET A 432 -14.81 1.10 31.53
C MET A 432 -14.11 0.18 30.53
N GLU A 433 -12.99 -0.44 30.91
CA GLU A 433 -12.17 -1.25 29.99
C GLU A 433 -12.87 -2.54 29.51
N LEU A 434 -13.82 -3.06 30.30
CA LEU A 434 -14.63 -4.22 29.92
C LEU A 434 -15.86 -3.82 29.10
N CYS A 435 -16.40 -2.62 29.35
CA CYS A 435 -17.64 -2.16 28.75
C CYS A 435 -17.51 -1.88 27.24
N GLU A 436 -18.50 -2.34 26.48
CA GLU A 436 -18.55 -2.25 25.02
C GLU A 436 -19.85 -1.57 24.57
N LEU A 437 -19.77 -0.71 23.57
CA LEU A 437 -20.93 -0.06 22.95
C LEU A 437 -21.07 -0.50 21.50
N TYR A 438 -22.17 -1.16 21.16
CA TYR A 438 -22.52 -1.51 19.79
C TYR A 438 -23.44 -0.46 19.18
N LEU A 439 -23.00 0.14 18.08
CA LEU A 439 -23.80 1.00 17.22
C LEU A 439 -24.43 0.13 16.14
N VAL A 440 -25.76 0.00 16.18
CA VAL A 440 -26.49 -0.98 15.35
C VAL A 440 -27.47 -0.28 14.42
N GLU A 441 -27.56 -0.77 13.18
CA GLU A 441 -28.48 -0.28 12.16
C GLU A 441 -29.94 -0.65 12.49
N GLY A 442 -30.73 0.37 12.83
CA GLY A 442 -32.17 0.22 13.04
C GLY A 442 -32.58 -0.56 14.30
N ASP A 443 -33.89 -0.58 14.55
CA ASP A 443 -34.46 -1.26 15.71
C ASP A 443 -34.52 -2.79 15.55
N SER A 444 -34.48 -3.31 14.32
CA SER A 444 -34.53 -4.75 14.03
C SER A 444 -33.22 -5.45 14.42
N ALA A 445 -32.09 -5.06 13.84
CA ALA A 445 -30.79 -5.59 14.25
C ALA A 445 -30.47 -5.22 15.71
N GLY A 446 -30.91 -4.04 16.19
CA GLY A 446 -30.83 -3.67 17.60
C GLY A 446 -31.60 -4.61 18.54
N GLY A 447 -32.71 -5.21 18.08
CA GLY A 447 -33.47 -6.22 18.81
C GLY A 447 -32.75 -7.56 18.91
N SER A 448 -32.23 -8.08 17.80
CA SER A 448 -31.42 -9.31 17.78
C SER A 448 -30.14 -9.16 18.62
N ALA A 449 -29.46 -8.01 18.49
CA ALA A 449 -28.29 -7.67 19.29
C ALA A 449 -28.62 -7.59 20.78
N GLU A 450 -29.76 -6.99 21.17
CA GLU A 450 -30.17 -7.01 22.58
C GLU A 450 -30.45 -8.42 23.10
N GLY A 451 -31.05 -9.28 22.27
CA GLY A 451 -31.34 -10.66 22.62
C GLY A 451 -30.06 -11.48 22.86
N GLY A 452 -29.02 -11.26 22.04
CA GLY A 452 -27.76 -12.01 22.07
C GLY A 452 -26.68 -11.43 22.98
N ARG A 453 -26.77 -10.16 23.38
CA ARG A 453 -25.67 -9.48 24.11
C ARG A 453 -25.38 -10.07 25.48
N LEU A 454 -24.12 -9.94 25.87
CA LEU A 454 -23.64 -10.14 27.23
C LEU A 454 -23.97 -8.89 28.05
N ARG A 455 -25.16 -8.87 28.65
CA ARG A 455 -25.75 -7.71 29.36
C ARG A 455 -24.85 -7.10 30.44
N GLU A 456 -23.92 -7.89 30.96
CA GLU A 456 -22.96 -7.45 31.97
C GLU A 456 -22.11 -6.28 31.47
N TYR A 457 -21.54 -6.38 30.26
CA TYR A 457 -20.61 -5.38 29.74
C TYR A 457 -20.95 -4.85 28.34
N GLN A 458 -21.96 -5.39 27.65
CA GLN A 458 -22.34 -4.94 26.30
C GLN A 458 -23.59 -4.06 26.31
N ALA A 459 -23.43 -2.83 25.81
CA ALA A 459 -24.50 -1.87 25.57
C ALA A 459 -24.84 -1.77 24.09
N ILE A 460 -26.12 -1.55 23.76
CA ILE A 460 -26.61 -1.43 22.39
C ILE A 460 -27.23 -0.04 22.18
N LEU A 461 -26.79 0.68 21.15
CA LEU A 461 -27.37 1.93 20.70
C LEU A 461 -27.89 1.78 19.27
N PRO A 462 -29.21 1.57 19.09
CA PRO A 462 -29.83 1.56 17.78
C PRO A 462 -29.79 2.95 17.13
N LEU A 463 -29.44 2.99 15.85
CA LEU A 463 -29.40 4.21 15.04
C LEU A 463 -30.53 4.17 14.01
N ARG A 464 -31.30 5.26 13.91
CA ARG A 464 -32.47 5.33 13.03
C ARG A 464 -32.16 6.16 11.78
N GLY A 465 -32.28 5.50 10.63
CA GLY A 465 -32.01 6.12 9.33
C GLY A 465 -30.53 6.44 9.12
N LYS A 466 -30.23 7.15 8.03
CA LYS A 466 -28.86 7.54 7.68
C LYS A 466 -28.41 8.72 8.54
N ILE A 467 -27.20 8.61 9.08
CA ILE A 467 -26.60 9.69 9.89
C ILE A 467 -26.30 10.89 9.00
N ILE A 468 -26.30 12.09 9.59
CA ILE A 468 -25.85 13.29 8.89
C ILE A 468 -24.40 13.13 8.41
N ASN A 469 -24.14 13.49 7.16
CA ASN A 469 -22.78 13.56 6.65
C ASN A 469 -22.01 14.68 7.36
N ALA A 470 -21.10 14.28 8.26
CA ALA A 470 -20.29 15.17 9.08
C ALA A 470 -19.15 15.85 8.30
N TYR A 471 -18.84 15.38 7.09
CA TYR A 471 -17.87 16.01 6.21
C TYR A 471 -18.47 17.26 5.53
N LYS A 472 -19.63 17.07 4.90
CA LYS A 472 -20.37 18.13 4.17
C LYS A 472 -21.01 19.19 5.09
N SER A 473 -21.18 18.87 6.37
CA SER A 473 -21.92 19.71 7.31
C SER A 473 -20.98 20.42 8.28
N ARG A 474 -21.23 21.71 8.52
CA ARG A 474 -20.56 22.45 9.61
C ARG A 474 -20.80 21.80 10.97
N GLU A 475 -19.82 21.91 11.85
CA GLU A 475 -19.86 21.32 13.20
C GLU A 475 -21.15 21.67 13.95
N SER A 476 -21.58 22.94 13.93
CA SER A 476 -22.82 23.37 14.60
C SER A 476 -24.06 22.57 14.16
N LYS A 477 -24.21 22.30 12.86
CA LYS A 477 -25.33 21.53 12.30
C LYS A 477 -25.23 20.04 12.64
N VAL A 478 -24.01 19.51 12.70
CA VAL A 478 -23.75 18.13 13.13
C VAL A 478 -24.18 17.95 14.60
N LEU A 479 -23.88 18.93 15.45
CA LEU A 479 -24.23 18.91 16.88
C LEU A 479 -25.72 19.11 17.16
N GLU A 480 -26.50 19.64 16.22
CA GLU A 480 -27.96 19.74 16.31
C GLU A 480 -28.67 18.40 16.02
N ASN A 481 -27.99 17.44 15.39
CA ASN A 481 -28.57 16.15 15.03
C ASN A 481 -28.79 15.25 16.27
N LEU A 482 -29.99 14.68 16.41
CA LEU A 482 -30.38 13.87 17.57
C LEU A 482 -29.61 12.55 17.70
N GLU A 483 -29.30 11.89 16.57
CA GLU A 483 -28.55 10.63 16.55
C GLU A 483 -27.10 10.88 17.01
N VAL A 484 -26.49 11.96 16.50
CA VAL A 484 -25.17 12.44 16.92
C VAL A 484 -25.14 12.80 18.40
N GLN A 485 -26.12 13.58 18.88
CA GLN A 485 -26.23 13.91 20.30
C GLN A 485 -26.36 12.65 21.18
N SER A 486 -27.13 11.67 20.73
CA SER A 486 -27.29 10.39 21.43
C SER A 486 -25.96 9.63 21.54
N MET A 487 -25.17 9.59 20.45
CA MET A 487 -23.84 8.96 20.47
C MET A 487 -22.89 9.68 21.42
N ILE A 488 -22.80 11.01 21.33
CA ILE A 488 -21.94 11.84 22.20
C ILE A 488 -22.29 11.61 23.68
N GLN A 489 -23.58 11.56 24.00
CA GLN A 489 -24.07 11.32 25.35
C GLN A 489 -23.76 9.89 25.84
N ALA A 490 -23.96 8.88 24.98
CA ALA A 490 -23.68 7.50 25.32
C ALA A 490 -22.19 7.29 25.60
N ILE A 491 -21.32 7.75 24.70
CA ILE A 491 -19.86 7.56 24.79
C ILE A 491 -19.26 8.34 25.97
N GLY A 492 -19.68 9.59 26.17
CA GLY A 492 -19.32 10.38 27.35
C GLY A 492 -17.94 11.05 27.33
N SER A 493 -17.12 10.86 26.30
CA SER A 493 -15.77 11.43 26.18
C SER A 493 -15.72 12.91 25.80
N GLY A 494 -16.82 13.53 25.37
CA GLY A 494 -16.75 14.86 24.74
C GLY A 494 -16.39 14.78 23.24
N ILE A 495 -16.11 15.92 22.61
CA ILE A 495 -15.91 16.06 21.16
C ILE A 495 -14.87 17.15 20.81
N GLY A 496 -14.13 16.95 19.71
CA GLY A 496 -13.06 17.85 19.27
C GLY A 496 -12.04 18.10 20.39
N ASP A 497 -11.56 19.33 20.52
CA ASP A 497 -10.53 19.71 21.51
C ASP A 497 -10.92 19.50 22.99
N GLU A 498 -12.23 19.34 23.28
CA GLU A 498 -12.71 19.06 24.64
C GLU A 498 -12.83 17.56 24.92
N GLN A 499 -12.39 16.71 23.99
CA GLN A 499 -12.40 15.27 24.14
C GLN A 499 -11.45 14.83 25.25
N ASP A 500 -11.96 14.00 26.13
CA ASP A 500 -11.24 13.39 27.24
C ASP A 500 -11.56 11.90 27.24
N ILE A 501 -10.61 11.13 26.71
CA ILE A 501 -10.70 9.68 26.53
C ILE A 501 -10.83 8.99 27.89
N ALA A 502 -10.30 9.56 28.98
CA ALA A 502 -10.41 9.00 30.32
C ALA A 502 -11.85 9.11 30.88
N LYS A 503 -12.70 9.96 30.31
CA LYS A 503 -14.13 10.07 30.68
C LYS A 503 -15.05 9.20 29.85
N ARG A 504 -14.53 8.42 28.90
CA ARG A 504 -15.33 7.50 28.09
C ARG A 504 -16.03 6.47 28.99
N ARG A 505 -17.20 6.03 28.58
CA ARG A 505 -17.99 5.03 29.32
C ARG A 505 -17.73 3.59 28.89
N TYR A 506 -17.18 3.43 27.69
CA TYR A 506 -16.96 2.13 27.06
C TYR A 506 -15.53 2.08 26.52
N GLY A 507 -14.81 1.00 26.81
CA GLY A 507 -13.45 0.74 26.32
C GLY A 507 -13.43 0.44 24.83
N LYS A 508 -14.52 -0.13 24.30
CA LYS A 508 -14.70 -0.42 22.87
C LYS A 508 -16.01 0.16 22.35
N ILE A 509 -15.93 0.83 21.20
CA ILE A 509 -17.07 1.32 20.43
C ILE A 509 -17.08 0.53 19.12
N ILE A 510 -18.09 -0.31 18.93
CA ILE A 510 -18.16 -1.29 17.84
C ILE A 510 -19.28 -0.89 16.90
N ILE A 511 -18.95 -0.63 15.64
CA ILE A 511 -19.89 -0.39 14.55
C ILE A 511 -20.34 -1.75 14.01
N MET A 512 -21.63 -2.06 14.12
CA MET A 512 -22.21 -3.32 13.66
C MET A 512 -23.37 -3.02 12.70
N THR A 513 -23.06 -3.02 11.41
CA THR A 513 -23.99 -2.74 10.30
C THR A 513 -24.14 -3.97 9.41
N ASP A 514 -25.19 -4.02 8.60
CA ASP A 514 -25.39 -5.10 7.65
C ASP A 514 -24.30 -5.13 6.57
N ALA A 515 -24.10 -6.31 5.98
CA ALA A 515 -23.14 -6.56 4.90
C ALA A 515 -23.73 -6.22 3.52
N ASP A 516 -24.59 -5.20 3.46
CA ASP A 516 -25.25 -4.72 2.25
C ASP A 516 -24.82 -3.28 1.90
N VAL A 517 -25.45 -2.72 0.88
CA VAL A 517 -25.18 -1.36 0.39
C VAL A 517 -25.56 -0.27 1.41
N ASP A 518 -26.63 -0.46 2.19
CA ASP A 518 -27.09 0.53 3.15
C ASP A 518 -26.25 0.51 4.44
N GLY A 519 -25.91 -0.68 4.94
CA GLY A 519 -24.99 -0.88 6.04
C GLY A 519 -23.59 -0.37 5.73
N SER A 520 -23.09 -0.60 4.50
CA SER A 520 -21.82 -0.02 4.05
C SER A 520 -21.86 1.52 4.00
N HIS A 521 -23.00 2.11 3.62
CA HIS A 521 -23.19 3.56 3.65
C HIS A 521 -23.22 4.11 5.08
N ILE A 522 -23.97 3.48 5.99
CA ILE A 522 -24.03 3.90 7.41
C ILE A 522 -22.67 3.76 8.08
N ARG A 523 -21.95 2.67 7.82
CA ARG A 523 -20.58 2.46 8.29
C ARG A 523 -19.67 3.60 7.84
N THR A 524 -19.74 3.98 6.58
CA THR A 524 -18.94 5.09 6.02
C THR A 524 -19.29 6.44 6.70
N LEU A 525 -20.57 6.72 6.94
CA LEU A 525 -21.00 7.93 7.66
C LEU A 525 -20.52 7.95 9.11
N LEU A 526 -20.57 6.82 9.81
CA LEU A 526 -20.07 6.68 11.18
C LEU A 526 -18.56 6.88 11.26
N LEU A 527 -17.80 6.23 10.37
CA LEU A 527 -16.34 6.40 10.31
C LEU A 527 -15.97 7.86 10.03
N CYS A 528 -16.68 8.51 9.12
CA CYS A 528 -16.52 9.95 8.86
C CYS A 528 -16.81 10.79 10.11
N PHE A 529 -17.89 10.50 10.84
CA PHE A 529 -18.22 11.19 12.08
C PHE A 529 -17.13 11.03 13.14
N PHE A 530 -16.65 9.80 13.39
CA PHE A 530 -15.59 9.54 14.36
C PHE A 530 -14.29 10.23 13.98
N TYR A 531 -13.89 10.13 12.71
CA TYR A 531 -12.71 10.80 12.18
C TYR A 531 -12.78 12.33 12.39
N ARG A 532 -13.93 12.96 12.12
CA ARG A 532 -14.09 14.42 12.17
C ARG A 532 -14.32 14.98 13.57
N GLN A 533 -15.08 14.28 14.42
CA GLN A 533 -15.62 14.84 15.67
C GLN A 533 -15.04 14.19 16.93
N MET A 534 -14.49 12.99 16.81
CA MET A 534 -14.00 12.18 17.92
C MET A 534 -12.66 11.51 17.57
N TYR A 535 -11.77 12.28 16.94
CA TYR A 535 -10.50 11.80 16.38
C TYR A 535 -9.70 10.96 17.39
N ASP A 536 -9.60 11.42 18.64
CA ASP A 536 -8.77 10.77 19.65
C ASP A 536 -9.25 9.35 19.98
N LEU A 537 -10.56 9.06 19.85
CA LEU A 537 -11.06 7.69 20.03
C LEU A 537 -10.60 6.76 18.90
N VAL A 538 -10.42 7.29 17.69
CA VAL A 538 -9.90 6.51 16.55
C VAL A 538 -8.38 6.37 16.67
N ALA A 539 -7.68 7.45 17.01
CA ALA A 539 -6.24 7.47 17.18
C ALA A 539 -5.76 6.51 18.27
N ASP A 540 -6.42 6.52 19.45
CA ASP A 540 -6.11 5.61 20.56
C ASP A 540 -6.71 4.20 20.35
N GLY A 541 -7.49 4.01 19.28
CA GLY A 541 -7.93 2.70 18.85
C GLY A 541 -9.04 2.10 19.70
N HIS A 542 -10.02 2.93 20.04
CA HIS A 542 -11.26 2.54 20.73
C HIS A 542 -12.42 2.25 19.77
N VAL A 543 -12.28 2.57 18.48
CA VAL A 543 -13.31 2.34 17.45
C VAL A 543 -13.02 1.06 16.67
N TYR A 544 -14.03 0.22 16.54
CA TYR A 544 -13.97 -1.08 15.90
C TYR A 544 -15.13 -1.24 14.91
N VAL A 545 -14.94 -2.06 13.90
CA VAL A 545 -15.99 -2.54 13.00
C VAL A 545 -16.14 -4.04 13.23
N ALA A 546 -17.37 -4.48 13.53
CA ALA A 546 -17.66 -5.91 13.63
C ALA A 546 -17.53 -6.56 12.25
N GLN A 547 -16.96 -7.77 12.21
CA GLN A 547 -16.92 -8.62 11.01
C GLN A 547 -17.77 -9.86 11.27
N PRO A 548 -19.07 -9.82 10.94
CA PRO A 548 -19.91 -11.01 10.95
C PRO A 548 -19.36 -12.04 9.96
N PRO A 549 -19.58 -13.34 10.21
CA PRO A 549 -19.12 -14.36 9.28
C PRO A 549 -19.86 -14.28 7.94
N LEU A 550 -19.15 -14.55 6.86
CA LEU A 550 -19.71 -14.59 5.51
C LEU A 550 -20.45 -15.91 5.24
N PHE A 551 -19.98 -17.01 5.83
CA PHE A 551 -20.56 -18.34 5.65
C PHE A 551 -20.89 -19.01 6.98
N ARG A 552 -22.04 -19.69 7.01
CA ARG A 552 -22.36 -20.75 7.97
C ARG A 552 -22.16 -22.09 7.29
N VAL A 553 -21.31 -22.93 7.85
CA VAL A 553 -21.01 -24.26 7.35
C VAL A 553 -21.55 -25.29 8.32
N LYS A 554 -22.46 -26.13 7.84
CA LYS A 554 -23.03 -27.23 8.62
C LYS A 554 -22.50 -28.57 8.11
N ALA A 555 -21.76 -29.26 8.98
CA ALA A 555 -21.20 -30.58 8.74
C ALA A 555 -21.83 -31.59 9.72
N LYS A 556 -22.81 -32.37 9.25
CA LYS A 556 -23.59 -33.31 10.08
C LYS A 556 -24.23 -32.62 11.31
N LYS A 557 -23.66 -32.82 12.51
CA LYS A 557 -24.11 -32.23 13.78
C LYS A 557 -23.31 -31.00 14.22
N LYS A 558 -22.17 -30.70 13.58
CA LYS A 558 -21.34 -29.54 13.89
C LYS A 558 -21.69 -28.38 12.95
N THR A 559 -21.86 -27.20 13.52
CA THR A 559 -22.00 -25.95 12.78
C THR A 559 -20.82 -25.07 13.15
N TYR A 560 -20.19 -24.45 12.16
CA TYR A 560 -19.16 -23.45 12.36
C TYR A 560 -19.29 -22.35 11.31
N TYR A 561 -18.53 -21.28 11.48
CA TYR A 561 -18.65 -20.05 10.71
C TYR A 561 -17.31 -19.67 10.08
N VAL A 562 -17.36 -19.08 8.90
CA VAL A 562 -16.17 -18.71 8.11
C VAL A 562 -16.29 -17.25 7.67
N GLN A 563 -15.22 -16.48 7.80
CA GLN A 563 -15.27 -15.02 7.65
C GLN A 563 -14.97 -14.53 6.24
N THR A 564 -14.10 -15.22 5.51
CA THR A 564 -13.63 -14.77 4.19
C THR A 564 -13.70 -15.89 3.15
N ASP A 565 -13.74 -15.51 1.87
CA ASP A 565 -13.64 -16.45 0.75
C ASP A 565 -12.29 -17.19 0.73
N GLU A 566 -11.18 -16.54 1.10
CA GLU A 566 -9.85 -17.17 1.16
C GLU A 566 -9.78 -18.22 2.27
N GLU A 567 -10.33 -17.90 3.44
CA GLU A 567 -10.46 -18.85 4.55
C GLU A 567 -11.35 -20.02 4.12
N MET A 568 -12.48 -19.76 3.45
CA MET A 568 -13.36 -20.81 2.94
C MET A 568 -12.62 -21.72 1.94
N LYS A 569 -11.89 -21.16 0.98
CA LYS A 569 -11.08 -21.94 0.02
C LYS A 569 -10.01 -22.78 0.72
N THR A 570 -9.35 -22.22 1.73
CA THR A 570 -8.32 -22.91 2.52
C THR A 570 -8.92 -24.02 3.37
N GLN A 571 -10.06 -23.77 4.02
CA GLN A 571 -10.77 -24.79 4.80
C GLN A 571 -11.31 -25.91 3.91
N LEU A 572 -11.87 -25.58 2.75
CA LEU A 572 -12.29 -26.57 1.75
C LEU A 572 -11.10 -27.37 1.22
N LEU A 573 -9.94 -26.74 1.00
CA LEU A 573 -8.71 -27.43 0.62
C LEU A 573 -8.26 -28.38 1.73
N ASN A 574 -8.09 -27.89 2.96
CA ASN A 574 -7.66 -28.70 4.11
C ASN A 574 -8.61 -29.87 4.38
N ARG A 575 -9.92 -29.61 4.38
CA ARG A 575 -10.94 -30.65 4.51
C ARG A 575 -10.95 -31.59 3.33
N GLY A 576 -10.68 -31.10 2.12
CA GLY A 576 -10.52 -31.91 0.93
C GLY A 576 -9.31 -32.85 1.03
N LEU A 577 -8.23 -32.40 1.67
CA LEU A 577 -7.03 -33.17 1.94
C LEU A 577 -7.22 -34.23 3.06
N GLU A 578 -8.16 -34.02 3.98
CA GLU A 578 -8.49 -35.03 5.00
C GLU A 578 -9.01 -36.33 4.36
N ASP A 579 -8.28 -37.42 4.61
CA ASP A 579 -8.51 -38.77 4.06
C ASP A 579 -8.51 -38.83 2.53
N ALA A 580 -7.84 -37.87 1.87
CA ALA A 580 -7.60 -37.92 0.44
C ALA A 580 -6.30 -38.65 0.12
N SER A 581 -6.38 -39.47 -0.92
CA SER A 581 -5.23 -40.14 -1.49
C SER A 581 -5.20 -39.90 -3.00
N PHE A 582 -4.05 -39.49 -3.49
CA PHE A 582 -3.85 -39.19 -4.90
C PHE A 582 -3.04 -40.31 -5.53
N ASP A 583 -3.69 -41.05 -6.42
CA ASP A 583 -3.05 -42.06 -7.25
C ASP A 583 -2.36 -41.35 -8.42
N SER A 584 -1.04 -41.33 -8.36
CA SER A 584 -0.20 -40.67 -9.36
C SER A 584 -0.06 -41.48 -10.67
N GLY A 585 -0.76 -42.61 -10.81
CA GLY A 585 -0.84 -43.40 -12.05
C GLY A 585 0.36 -44.32 -12.30
N ASN A 586 1.39 -44.25 -11.45
CA ASN A 586 2.58 -45.12 -11.48
C ASN A 586 2.59 -46.16 -10.33
N GLY A 587 1.48 -46.28 -9.58
CA GLY A 587 1.37 -47.14 -8.40
C GLY A 587 1.81 -46.49 -7.08
N HIS A 588 2.27 -45.23 -7.11
CA HIS A 588 2.55 -44.43 -5.91
C HIS A 588 1.32 -43.63 -5.48
N LEU A 589 0.97 -43.78 -4.20
CA LEU A 589 -0.18 -43.16 -3.58
C LEU A 589 0.29 -42.01 -2.69
N VAL A 590 -0.05 -40.78 -3.07
CA VAL A 590 0.36 -39.56 -2.37
C VAL A 590 -0.70 -39.20 -1.32
N GLU A 591 -0.29 -39.17 -0.04
CA GLU A 591 -1.17 -38.95 1.12
C GLU A 591 -0.50 -38.02 2.16
N GLY A 592 -1.28 -37.50 3.11
CA GLY A 592 -0.76 -36.81 4.29
C GLY A 592 0.09 -35.56 4.00
N GLU A 593 1.29 -35.48 4.60
CA GLU A 593 2.25 -34.38 4.43
C GLU A 593 2.70 -34.22 2.96
N GLU A 594 2.88 -35.34 2.24
CA GLU A 594 3.30 -35.33 0.84
C GLU A 594 2.23 -34.68 -0.04
N MET A 595 0.96 -35.01 0.20
CA MET A 595 -0.19 -34.41 -0.48
C MET A 595 -0.33 -32.91 -0.19
N ARG A 596 -0.02 -32.50 1.05
CA ARG A 596 0.00 -31.09 1.44
C ARG A 596 1.11 -30.33 0.71
N LYS A 597 2.34 -30.86 0.70
CA LYS A 597 3.47 -30.28 -0.02
C LYS A 597 3.14 -30.12 -1.51
N LEU A 598 2.63 -31.18 -2.14
CA LEU A 598 2.17 -31.17 -3.54
C LEU A 598 1.13 -30.07 -3.81
N SER A 599 0.10 -29.98 -2.96
CA SER A 599 -0.96 -28.98 -3.12
C SER A 599 -0.45 -27.54 -2.94
N THR A 600 0.46 -27.31 -2.00
CA THR A 600 1.07 -25.99 -1.78
C THR A 600 1.97 -25.59 -2.95
N THR A 601 2.79 -26.51 -3.48
CA THR A 601 3.63 -26.28 -4.67
C THR A 601 2.79 -26.00 -5.91
N LEU A 602 1.67 -26.71 -6.12
CA LEU A 602 0.74 -26.41 -7.23
C LEU A 602 0.07 -25.04 -7.08
N ALA A 603 -0.28 -24.66 -5.85
CA ALA A 603 -0.93 -23.37 -5.59
C ALA A 603 0.03 -22.20 -5.82
N SER A 604 1.34 -22.37 -5.57
CA SER A 604 2.34 -21.31 -5.76
C SER A 604 2.62 -20.99 -7.24
N MET A 605 2.33 -21.91 -8.17
CA MET A 605 2.53 -21.72 -9.60
C MET A 605 1.24 -21.43 -10.39
N GLU A 606 0.05 -21.52 -9.77
CA GLU A 606 -1.27 -21.37 -10.41
C GLU A 606 -1.37 -20.03 -11.19
N ASP A 607 -1.02 -18.92 -10.53
CA ASP A 607 -1.05 -17.58 -11.14
C ASP A 607 0.00 -17.41 -12.25
N ALA A 608 1.20 -18.00 -12.08
CA ALA A 608 2.27 -17.93 -13.08
C ALA A 608 1.92 -18.71 -14.36
N LEU A 609 1.26 -19.86 -14.23
CA LEU A 609 0.75 -20.64 -15.36
C LEU A 609 -0.34 -19.87 -16.12
N LEU A 610 -1.27 -19.25 -15.39
CA LEU A 610 -2.31 -18.40 -15.99
C LEU A 610 -1.71 -17.18 -16.71
N ALA A 611 -0.68 -16.56 -16.15
CA ALA A 611 0.03 -15.44 -16.78
C ALA A 611 0.70 -15.86 -18.10
N LEU A 612 1.38 -17.01 -18.12
CA LEU A 612 2.02 -17.55 -19.33
C LEU A 612 0.97 -17.80 -20.43
N GLU A 613 -0.18 -18.38 -20.08
CA GLU A 613 -1.28 -18.63 -21.02
C GLU A 613 -1.91 -17.32 -21.54
N ARG A 614 -2.02 -16.27 -20.71
CA ARG A 614 -2.48 -14.94 -21.13
C ARG A 614 -1.55 -14.27 -22.13
N ARG A 615 -0.24 -14.54 -22.08
CA ARG A 615 0.74 -14.11 -23.10
C ARG A 615 0.62 -14.91 -24.41
N GLY A 616 -0.33 -15.83 -24.51
CA GLY A 616 -0.52 -16.69 -25.68
C GLY A 616 0.50 -17.84 -25.77
N ILE A 617 1.32 -18.04 -24.74
CA ILE A 617 2.29 -19.13 -24.68
C ILE A 617 1.63 -20.30 -23.96
N SER A 618 1.20 -21.33 -24.70
CA SER A 618 0.65 -22.53 -24.06
C SER A 618 1.76 -23.31 -23.35
N LEU A 619 1.46 -23.82 -22.14
CA LEU A 619 2.41 -24.64 -21.38
C LEU A 619 2.89 -25.84 -22.19
N ARG A 620 1.99 -26.46 -22.97
CA ARG A 620 2.31 -27.57 -23.87
C ARG A 620 3.40 -27.21 -24.88
N ASN A 621 3.22 -26.11 -25.61
CA ASN A 621 4.19 -25.68 -26.61
C ASN A 621 5.50 -25.23 -25.96
N HIS A 622 5.44 -24.65 -24.76
CA HIS A 622 6.63 -24.23 -24.03
C HIS A 622 7.44 -25.40 -23.48
N ALA A 623 6.78 -26.48 -23.05
CA ALA A 623 7.43 -27.70 -22.60
C ALA A 623 8.27 -28.38 -23.68
N GLU A 624 7.90 -28.26 -24.96
CA GLU A 624 8.70 -28.78 -26.09
C GLU A 624 10.07 -28.08 -26.22
N ARG A 625 10.24 -26.92 -25.58
CA ARG A 625 11.46 -26.12 -25.62
C ARG A 625 12.38 -26.31 -24.40
N MET A 626 12.05 -27.23 -23.49
CA MET A 626 12.84 -27.47 -22.28
C MET A 626 14.27 -27.86 -22.58
N ASP A 627 15.18 -27.46 -21.69
CA ASP A 627 16.58 -27.86 -21.77
C ASP A 627 16.80 -29.32 -21.29
N GLU A 628 18.03 -29.80 -21.41
CA GLU A 628 18.44 -31.14 -20.99
C GLU A 628 18.29 -31.37 -19.48
N ASN A 629 18.22 -30.29 -18.68
CA ASN A 629 18.04 -30.32 -17.23
C ASN A 629 16.57 -30.25 -16.81
N GLY A 630 15.64 -30.21 -17.76
CA GLY A 630 14.21 -30.11 -17.48
C GLY A 630 13.75 -28.72 -17.02
N LYS A 631 14.42 -27.65 -17.44
CA LYS A 631 14.00 -26.26 -17.22
C LYS A 631 13.35 -25.68 -18.46
N LEU A 632 12.22 -25.00 -18.26
CA LEU A 632 11.55 -24.21 -19.29
C LEU A 632 12.40 -22.98 -19.63
N PRO A 633 12.46 -22.58 -20.92
CA PRO A 633 13.15 -21.36 -21.32
C PRO A 633 12.59 -20.12 -20.65
N VAL A 634 13.48 -19.35 -20.02
CA VAL A 634 13.15 -18.07 -19.36
C VAL A 634 13.39 -16.91 -20.33
N PHE A 635 14.36 -17.04 -21.23
CA PHE A 635 14.71 -16.01 -22.19
C PHE A 635 14.19 -16.36 -23.58
N HIS A 636 13.49 -15.42 -24.19
CA HIS A 636 13.01 -15.46 -25.56
C HIS A 636 13.71 -14.37 -26.36
N VAL A 637 14.55 -14.77 -27.30
CA VAL A 637 15.52 -13.90 -27.96
C VAL A 637 15.26 -13.85 -29.44
N PHE A 638 15.16 -12.63 -29.96
CA PHE A 638 15.07 -12.35 -31.38
C PHE A 638 16.38 -11.73 -31.86
N LEU A 639 16.99 -12.34 -32.87
CA LEU A 639 18.08 -11.72 -33.63
C LEU A 639 17.59 -11.47 -35.05
N GLY A 640 17.10 -10.26 -35.30
CA GLY A 640 16.34 -9.92 -36.49
C GLY A 640 15.05 -10.74 -36.61
N ARG A 641 14.99 -11.68 -37.55
CA ARG A 641 13.84 -12.59 -37.75
C ARG A 641 14.03 -13.98 -37.13
N GLN A 642 15.21 -14.26 -36.57
CA GLN A 642 15.49 -15.55 -35.96
C GLN A 642 15.05 -15.53 -34.50
N GLU A 643 14.18 -16.45 -34.14
CA GLU A 643 13.70 -16.67 -32.79
C GLU A 643 14.51 -17.78 -32.12
N ARG A 644 14.97 -17.56 -30.89
CA ARG A 644 15.66 -18.55 -30.05
C ARG A 644 15.21 -18.46 -28.60
N TRP A 645 15.36 -19.57 -27.89
CA TRP A 645 14.92 -19.72 -26.52
C TRP A 645 16.06 -20.27 -25.67
N PHE A 646 16.23 -19.74 -24.46
CA PHE A 646 17.28 -20.15 -23.53
C PHE A 646 16.73 -20.34 -22.12
N SER A 647 17.10 -21.46 -21.49
CA SER A 647 16.71 -21.78 -20.11
C SER A 647 17.65 -21.22 -19.05
N SER A 648 18.90 -20.93 -19.42
CA SER A 648 19.87 -20.30 -18.55
C SER A 648 20.49 -19.06 -19.17
N ARG A 649 20.90 -18.12 -18.32
CA ARG A 649 21.62 -16.93 -18.77
C ARG A 649 22.98 -17.28 -19.37
N ALA A 650 23.66 -18.29 -18.82
CA ALA A 650 24.96 -18.73 -19.32
C ALA A 650 24.89 -19.20 -20.78
N ASP A 651 23.83 -19.93 -21.15
CA ASP A 651 23.64 -20.40 -22.53
C ASP A 651 23.32 -19.25 -23.49
N LEU A 652 22.52 -18.28 -23.02
CA LEU A 652 22.27 -17.05 -23.76
C LEU A 652 23.57 -16.29 -24.00
N ASP A 653 24.35 -16.02 -22.96
CA ASP A 653 25.61 -15.28 -23.08
C ASP A 653 26.60 -15.99 -24.00
N ALA A 654 26.71 -17.31 -23.92
CA ALA A 654 27.55 -18.10 -24.82
C ALA A 654 27.09 -18.00 -26.29
N PHE A 655 25.78 -17.98 -26.53
CA PHE A 655 25.21 -17.74 -27.85
C PHE A 655 25.52 -16.33 -28.37
N LEU A 656 25.34 -15.30 -27.53
CA LEU A 656 25.63 -13.91 -27.89
C LEU A 656 27.10 -13.72 -28.24
N GLN A 657 28.02 -14.21 -27.39
CA GLN A 657 29.47 -14.16 -27.66
C GLN A 657 29.85 -14.82 -28.98
N LYS A 658 29.23 -15.96 -29.30
CA LYS A 658 29.45 -16.63 -30.58
C LYS A 658 28.93 -15.81 -31.76
N GLN A 659 27.75 -15.23 -31.66
CA GLN A 659 27.19 -14.37 -32.71
C GLN A 659 28.04 -13.11 -32.92
N GLU A 660 28.54 -12.49 -31.86
CA GLU A 660 29.45 -11.34 -31.95
C GLU A 660 30.79 -11.72 -32.61
N ALA A 661 31.34 -12.88 -32.26
CA ALA A 661 32.55 -13.39 -32.89
C ALA A 661 32.35 -13.68 -34.39
N GLU A 662 31.18 -14.18 -34.78
CA GLU A 662 30.82 -14.46 -36.17
C GLU A 662 30.54 -13.18 -36.98
N ALA A 663 29.88 -12.18 -36.36
CA ALA A 663 29.57 -10.89 -36.98
C ALA A 663 30.78 -9.95 -37.07
N GLY A 664 31.79 -10.14 -36.20
CA GLY A 664 32.97 -9.29 -36.11
C GLY A 664 32.70 -7.90 -35.51
N HIS A 665 31.52 -7.72 -34.92
CA HIS A 665 31.11 -6.51 -34.19
C HIS A 665 30.11 -6.90 -33.10
N GLU A 666 29.93 -6.01 -32.12
CA GLU A 666 28.95 -6.21 -31.03
C GLU A 666 27.52 -6.12 -31.55
N LEU A 667 26.60 -6.84 -30.91
CA LEU A 667 25.18 -6.81 -31.28
C LEU A 667 24.52 -5.53 -30.76
N ALA A 668 23.59 -4.98 -31.54
CA ALA A 668 22.80 -3.83 -31.15
C ALA A 668 21.53 -4.32 -30.42
N VAL A 669 21.36 -3.91 -29.16
CA VAL A 669 20.17 -4.24 -28.36
C VAL A 669 19.03 -3.33 -28.76
N GLY A 670 17.89 -3.93 -29.13
CA GLY A 670 16.69 -3.22 -29.55
C GLY A 670 15.81 -2.78 -28.37
N ASP A 671 15.00 -1.75 -28.62
CA ASP A 671 14.30 -1.02 -27.55
C ASP A 671 12.92 -1.57 -27.17
N ASN A 672 12.35 -2.47 -27.99
CA ASN A 672 10.98 -2.97 -27.84
C ASN A 672 10.96 -4.45 -27.46
N ALA A 673 9.93 -4.89 -26.73
CA ALA A 673 9.75 -6.31 -26.41
C ALA A 673 9.46 -7.16 -27.66
N GLU A 674 8.92 -6.60 -28.74
CA GLU A 674 8.64 -7.33 -29.98
C GLU A 674 9.26 -6.67 -31.23
N PRO A 675 9.76 -7.47 -32.19
CA PRO A 675 10.25 -6.94 -33.45
C PRO A 675 9.09 -6.35 -34.27
N THR A 676 9.12 -5.04 -34.53
CA THR A 676 8.15 -4.38 -35.41
C THR A 676 8.38 -4.80 -36.87
N SER A 677 7.32 -5.13 -37.59
CA SER A 677 7.39 -5.62 -38.97
C SER A 677 7.85 -4.60 -40.02
N ASP A 678 8.07 -3.33 -39.63
CA ASP A 678 8.17 -2.18 -40.54
C ASP A 678 9.57 -1.55 -40.66
N SER A 679 10.64 -2.25 -40.29
CA SER A 679 12.02 -1.81 -40.56
C SER A 679 12.48 -2.08 -42.00
N ALA A 680 11.62 -1.80 -42.99
CA ALA A 680 11.97 -1.74 -44.41
C ALA A 680 12.30 -0.30 -44.84
N GLY A 681 13.28 0.32 -44.18
CA GLY A 681 13.83 1.63 -44.52
C GLY A 681 15.32 1.51 -44.86
N ASN A 682 15.71 1.91 -46.07
CA ASN A 682 17.09 1.85 -46.58
C ASN A 682 18.14 2.45 -45.61
N GLY A 683 18.89 1.59 -44.93
CA GLY A 683 20.10 1.93 -44.18
C GLY A 683 20.75 0.67 -43.59
N GLN A 684 22.08 0.55 -43.68
CA GLN A 684 22.86 -0.57 -43.13
C GLN A 684 22.76 -0.62 -41.60
N GLN A 685 21.70 -1.21 -41.05
CA GLN A 685 21.65 -1.65 -39.66
C GLN A 685 21.61 -3.18 -39.65
N GLY A 686 22.54 -3.79 -38.92
CA GLY A 686 22.57 -5.24 -38.71
C GLY A 686 21.33 -5.74 -37.96
N PRO A 687 21.15 -7.06 -37.80
CA PRO A 687 20.01 -7.60 -37.06
C PRO A 687 20.03 -7.12 -35.61
N GLU A 688 18.94 -6.47 -35.17
CA GLU A 688 18.77 -6.06 -33.78
C GLU A 688 18.50 -7.27 -32.89
N LEU A 689 19.08 -7.23 -31.68
CA LEU A 689 18.91 -8.21 -30.61
C LEU A 689 17.80 -7.75 -29.66
N HIS A 690 16.72 -8.51 -29.55
CA HIS A 690 15.66 -8.27 -28.56
C HIS A 690 15.62 -9.45 -27.59
N ILE A 691 15.67 -9.18 -26.29
CA ILE A 691 15.62 -10.21 -25.24
C ILE A 691 14.38 -9.97 -24.41
N ILE A 692 13.41 -10.86 -24.50
CA ILE A 692 12.25 -10.90 -23.61
C ILE A 692 12.54 -11.90 -22.50
N GLU A 693 12.41 -11.47 -21.26
CA GLU A 693 12.47 -12.37 -20.11
C GLU A 693 11.06 -12.68 -19.61
N LEU A 694 10.75 -13.97 -19.46
CA LEU A 694 9.49 -14.46 -18.92
C LEU A 694 9.64 -14.73 -17.42
N HIS A 695 9.46 -13.70 -16.59
CA HIS A 695 9.65 -13.80 -15.14
C HIS A 695 8.71 -14.84 -14.48
N GLU A 696 7.50 -15.04 -15.02
CA GLU A 696 6.59 -16.10 -14.59
C GLU A 696 7.20 -17.50 -14.75
N VAL A 697 8.06 -17.71 -15.75
CA VAL A 697 8.74 -18.99 -15.98
C VAL A 697 9.79 -19.26 -14.92
N ARG A 698 10.39 -18.25 -14.28
CA ARG A 698 11.25 -18.46 -13.10
C ARG A 698 10.46 -19.08 -11.95
N THR A 699 9.23 -18.62 -11.72
CA THR A 699 8.33 -19.16 -10.70
C THR A 699 7.91 -20.59 -11.03
N ILE A 700 7.56 -20.85 -12.29
CA ILE A 700 7.22 -22.20 -12.77
C ILE A 700 8.43 -23.14 -12.60
N ASN A 701 9.63 -22.75 -13.05
CA ASN A 701 10.84 -23.57 -12.92
C ASN A 701 11.20 -23.88 -11.46
N SER A 702 11.05 -22.91 -10.55
CA SER A 702 11.26 -23.14 -9.11
C SER A 702 10.30 -24.20 -8.57
N ALA A 703 9.01 -24.09 -8.88
CA ALA A 703 8.01 -25.03 -8.40
C ALA A 703 8.11 -26.39 -9.11
N MET A 704 8.55 -26.43 -10.38
CA MET A 704 8.88 -27.65 -11.10
C MET A 704 10.04 -28.41 -10.46
N SER A 705 11.04 -27.71 -9.92
CA SER A 705 12.13 -28.34 -9.17
C SER A 705 11.57 -29.10 -7.95
N GLU A 706 10.66 -28.49 -7.19
CA GLU A 706 9.99 -29.15 -6.06
C GLU A 706 9.10 -30.32 -6.49
N LEU A 707 8.35 -30.17 -7.60
CA LEU A 707 7.53 -31.26 -8.15
C LEU A 707 8.38 -32.44 -8.64
N SER A 708 9.57 -32.18 -9.18
CA SER A 708 10.49 -33.23 -9.65
C SER A 708 11.01 -34.09 -8.49
N GLU A 709 11.24 -33.50 -7.31
CA GLU A 709 11.58 -34.25 -6.09
C GLU A 709 10.45 -35.20 -5.67
N MET A 710 9.20 -34.88 -6.02
CA MET A 710 8.01 -35.70 -5.76
C MET A 710 7.71 -36.69 -6.90
N GLY A 711 8.56 -36.75 -7.93
CA GLY A 711 8.39 -37.65 -9.08
C GLY A 711 7.41 -37.15 -10.16
N PHE A 712 7.03 -35.87 -10.14
CA PHE A 712 6.20 -35.25 -11.17
C PHE A 712 7.05 -34.44 -12.15
N ASP A 713 6.73 -34.54 -13.43
CA ASP A 713 7.38 -33.82 -14.51
C ASP A 713 6.43 -32.79 -15.15
N ILE A 714 6.93 -32.06 -16.15
CA ILE A 714 6.12 -31.06 -16.86
C ILE A 714 4.89 -31.67 -17.53
N GLN A 715 5.01 -32.92 -18.00
CA GLN A 715 3.93 -33.62 -18.69
C GLN A 715 2.77 -33.89 -17.73
N SER A 716 3.05 -33.99 -16.44
CA SER A 716 2.06 -34.16 -15.39
C SER A 716 1.12 -32.95 -15.28
N LEU A 717 1.56 -31.75 -15.65
CA LEU A 717 0.75 -30.53 -15.66
C LEU A 717 -0.07 -30.33 -16.95
N ILE A 718 0.26 -31.06 -18.02
CA ILE A 718 -0.36 -30.88 -19.35
C ILE A 718 -1.51 -31.90 -19.53
N PRO A 719 -2.73 -31.45 -19.88
CA PRO A 719 -3.83 -32.36 -20.20
C PRO A 719 -3.47 -33.25 -21.39
N GLN A 720 -3.72 -34.56 -21.28
CA GLN A 720 -3.49 -35.52 -22.36
C GLN A 720 -4.81 -36.20 -22.76
N GLU A 721 -5.19 -36.07 -24.04
CA GLU A 721 -6.31 -36.83 -24.62
C GLU A 721 -5.89 -38.30 -24.76
N ARG A 722 -6.45 -39.17 -23.91
CA ARG A 722 -6.19 -40.61 -23.95
C ARG A 722 -7.30 -41.31 -24.73
N THR A 723 -7.09 -41.58 -26.02
CA THR A 723 -8.03 -42.37 -26.83
C THR A 723 -7.77 -43.87 -26.63
N GLY A 724 -8.77 -44.62 -26.13
CA GLY A 724 -8.76 -46.09 -26.10
C GLY A 724 -8.22 -46.75 -24.83
N VAL A 725 -7.97 -45.98 -23.75
CA VAL A 725 -7.66 -46.51 -22.41
C VAL A 725 -8.78 -46.05 -21.47
N GLU A 726 -9.45 -46.98 -20.80
CA GLU A 726 -10.56 -46.66 -19.88
C GLU A 726 -10.07 -46.15 -18.51
N ASP A 727 -8.82 -46.48 -18.14
CA ASP A 727 -8.27 -46.09 -16.84
C ASP A 727 -7.84 -44.61 -16.79
N PRO A 728 -8.30 -43.84 -15.78
CA PRO A 728 -7.91 -42.45 -15.59
C PRO A 728 -6.41 -42.30 -15.34
N ARG A 729 -5.81 -41.19 -15.80
CA ARG A 729 -4.36 -40.92 -15.66
C ARG A 729 -3.96 -40.73 -14.20
N TYR A 730 -4.75 -39.92 -13.51
CA TYR A 730 -4.61 -39.66 -12.08
C TYR A 730 -5.97 -39.86 -11.41
N VAL A 731 -5.97 -40.34 -10.18
CA VAL A 731 -7.21 -40.54 -9.42
C VAL A 731 -7.08 -39.89 -8.06
N LEU A 732 -7.92 -38.90 -7.79
CA LEU A 732 -8.14 -38.42 -6.44
C LEU A 732 -9.19 -39.31 -5.78
N ARG A 733 -8.77 -40.09 -4.78
CA ARG A 733 -9.65 -40.89 -3.94
C ARG A 733 -9.89 -40.15 -2.62
N ARG A 734 -11.13 -40.19 -2.14
CA ARG A 734 -11.51 -39.73 -0.80
C ARG A 734 -12.66 -40.58 -0.28
N GLY A 735 -12.36 -41.48 0.65
CA GLY A 735 -13.31 -42.51 1.07
C GLY A 735 -13.74 -43.40 -0.10
N GLU A 736 -15.04 -43.52 -0.35
CA GLU A 736 -15.61 -44.30 -1.48
C GLU A 736 -15.71 -43.50 -2.80
N HIS A 737 -15.31 -42.23 -2.80
CA HIS A 737 -15.40 -41.38 -3.98
C HIS A 737 -14.07 -41.30 -4.73
N GLU A 738 -14.11 -41.59 -6.03
CA GLU A 738 -12.97 -41.42 -6.94
C GLU A 738 -13.28 -40.30 -7.93
N SER A 739 -12.30 -39.43 -8.18
CA SER A 739 -12.35 -38.38 -9.19
C SER A 739 -11.18 -38.58 -10.15
N ALA A 740 -11.50 -38.88 -11.41
CA ALA A 740 -10.52 -38.97 -12.48
C ALA A 740 -10.00 -37.57 -12.84
N LEU A 741 -8.68 -37.44 -12.97
CA LEU A 741 -8.01 -36.20 -13.37
C LEU A 741 -7.15 -36.44 -14.61
N GLU A 742 -7.19 -35.50 -15.54
CA GLU A 742 -6.44 -35.55 -16.80
C GLU A 742 -5.02 -34.99 -16.66
N ASP A 743 -4.84 -34.09 -15.69
CA ASP A 743 -3.58 -33.45 -15.32
C ASP A 743 -3.54 -33.10 -13.83
N LEU A 744 -2.35 -32.74 -13.38
CA LEU A 744 -2.06 -32.37 -12.00
C LEU A 744 -2.56 -30.95 -11.65
N ARG A 745 -2.82 -30.07 -12.62
CA ARG A 745 -3.40 -28.72 -12.37
C ARG A 745 -4.85 -28.83 -11.89
N SER A 746 -5.56 -29.84 -12.37
CA SER A 746 -6.94 -30.15 -12.01
C SER A 746 -7.08 -30.70 -10.58
N LEU A 747 -5.97 -31.07 -9.93
CA LEU A 747 -5.95 -31.62 -8.59
C LEU A 747 -6.47 -30.63 -7.54
N LEU A 748 -6.02 -29.38 -7.57
CA LEU A 748 -6.45 -28.35 -6.59
C LEU A 748 -7.95 -28.05 -6.65
N PRO A 749 -8.56 -27.79 -7.83
CA PRO A 749 -10.01 -27.68 -7.97
C PRO A 749 -10.76 -28.93 -7.47
N ALA A 750 -10.25 -30.13 -7.78
CA ALA A 750 -10.88 -31.39 -7.37
C ALA A 750 -10.84 -31.61 -5.85
N ILE A 751 -9.73 -31.30 -5.18
CA ILE A 751 -9.61 -31.37 -3.72
C ILE A 751 -10.59 -30.41 -3.06
N ARG A 752 -10.65 -29.15 -3.53
CA ARG A 752 -11.60 -28.14 -3.00
C ARG A 752 -13.05 -28.62 -3.15
N ALA A 753 -13.42 -29.14 -4.32
CA ALA A 753 -14.75 -29.70 -4.58
C ALA A 753 -15.05 -30.94 -3.73
N ALA A 754 -14.08 -31.83 -3.54
CA ALA A 754 -14.20 -32.96 -2.62
C ALA A 754 -14.42 -32.48 -1.18
N GLY A 755 -13.70 -31.44 -0.76
CA GLY A 755 -13.83 -30.75 0.51
C GLY A 755 -15.19 -30.14 0.78
N GLU A 756 -15.96 -29.81 -0.26
CA GLU A 756 -17.31 -29.24 -0.13
C GLU A 756 -18.39 -30.31 0.08
N LYS A 757 -18.15 -31.56 -0.37
CA LYS A 757 -19.14 -32.64 -0.26
C LYS A 757 -19.59 -32.86 1.19
N GLY A 758 -20.90 -33.01 1.36
CA GLY A 758 -21.55 -33.22 2.66
C GLY A 758 -21.61 -31.99 3.58
N LEU A 759 -21.23 -30.80 3.09
CA LEU A 759 -21.49 -29.53 3.76
C LEU A 759 -22.79 -28.94 3.25
N GLN A 760 -23.54 -28.34 4.16
CA GLN A 760 -24.52 -27.32 3.81
C GLN A 760 -23.89 -25.96 4.10
N VAL A 761 -23.43 -25.30 3.05
CA VAL A 761 -22.87 -23.94 3.13
C VAL A 761 -24.01 -22.95 2.90
N THR A 762 -24.24 -22.06 3.87
CA THR A 762 -25.16 -20.92 3.73
C THR A 762 -24.34 -19.65 3.75
N ARG A 763 -24.48 -18.80 2.75
CA ARG A 763 -23.89 -17.45 2.75
C ARG A 763 -24.88 -16.48 3.41
N PHE A 764 -24.42 -15.70 4.38
CA PHE A 764 -25.23 -14.66 5.01
C PHE A 764 -25.25 -13.40 4.15
N LYS A 765 -26.41 -12.72 4.08
CA LYS A 765 -26.55 -11.44 3.38
C LYS A 765 -26.70 -10.24 4.31
N GLY A 766 -27.07 -10.47 5.57
CA GLY A 766 -27.23 -9.40 6.57
C GLY A 766 -27.37 -9.96 7.98
N LEU A 767 -27.20 -9.11 9.00
CA LEU A 767 -27.30 -9.47 10.41
C LEU A 767 -28.72 -9.95 10.78
N GLY A 768 -29.74 -9.46 10.06
CA GLY A 768 -31.13 -9.85 10.25
C GLY A 768 -31.45 -11.31 9.88
N GLU A 769 -30.57 -11.98 9.14
CA GLU A 769 -30.70 -13.42 8.82
C GLU A 769 -30.19 -14.33 9.95
N MET A 770 -29.48 -13.75 10.92
CA MET A 770 -28.96 -14.44 12.09
C MET A 770 -29.93 -14.29 13.26
N ASN A 771 -30.19 -15.39 13.95
CA ASN A 771 -30.92 -15.32 15.21
C ASN A 771 -30.01 -14.77 16.34
N ALA A 772 -30.59 -14.44 17.49
CA ALA A 772 -29.85 -13.86 18.61
C ALA A 772 -28.72 -14.75 19.16
N GLU A 773 -28.87 -16.08 19.09
CA GLU A 773 -27.87 -17.04 19.56
C GLU A 773 -26.71 -17.14 18.54
N GLU A 774 -27.01 -17.20 17.25
CA GLU A 774 -26.01 -17.15 16.17
C GLU A 774 -25.21 -15.84 16.22
N LEU A 775 -25.89 -14.70 16.40
CA LEU A 775 -25.24 -13.40 16.52
C LEU A 775 -24.35 -13.32 17.77
N ARG A 776 -24.80 -13.93 18.88
CA ARG A 776 -24.01 -14.05 20.11
C ARG A 776 -22.72 -14.82 19.85
N GLU A 777 -22.83 -16.05 19.38
CA GLU A 777 -21.70 -16.97 19.17
C GLU A 777 -20.67 -16.43 18.16
N THR A 778 -21.10 -15.63 17.20
CA THR A 778 -20.23 -15.24 16.07
C THR A 778 -19.69 -13.83 16.15
N THR A 779 -20.49 -12.87 16.63
CA THR A 779 -20.22 -11.43 16.43
C THR A 779 -20.13 -10.68 17.75
N LEU A 780 -20.80 -11.15 18.80
CA LEU A 780 -20.83 -10.48 20.11
C LEU A 780 -19.87 -11.11 21.12
N ASP A 781 -19.69 -12.43 21.10
CA ASP A 781 -18.85 -13.15 22.04
C ASP A 781 -17.35 -12.82 21.84
N PRO A 782 -16.65 -12.26 22.84
CA PRO A 782 -15.24 -11.93 22.72
C PRO A 782 -14.33 -13.10 22.35
N ASP A 783 -14.69 -14.33 22.70
CA ASP A 783 -13.86 -15.51 22.44
C ASP A 783 -13.91 -15.97 20.98
N ASN A 784 -14.98 -15.60 20.26
CA ASN A 784 -15.26 -16.13 18.92
C ASN A 784 -15.35 -15.04 17.84
N ARG A 785 -15.59 -13.79 18.22
CA ARG A 785 -15.79 -12.68 17.26
C ARG A 785 -14.49 -12.20 16.64
N THR A 786 -14.62 -11.54 15.49
CA THR A 786 -13.55 -10.75 14.89
C THR A 786 -13.97 -9.30 14.74
N LEU A 787 -13.09 -8.42 15.22
CA LEU A 787 -13.26 -6.98 15.15
C LEU A 787 -12.11 -6.38 14.36
N VAL A 788 -12.44 -5.55 13.37
CA VAL A 788 -11.45 -4.71 12.69
C VAL A 788 -11.26 -3.46 13.53
N LYS A 789 -10.07 -3.33 14.13
CA LYS A 789 -9.68 -2.11 14.83
C LYS A 789 -9.44 -1.00 13.81
N VAL A 790 -10.22 0.08 13.89
CA VAL A 790 -10.00 1.25 13.05
C VAL A 790 -8.73 1.95 13.55
N SER A 791 -7.84 2.31 12.62
CA SER A 791 -6.57 2.95 12.96
C SER A 791 -6.34 4.17 12.07
N MET A 792 -5.74 5.22 12.65
CA MET A 792 -5.33 6.42 11.93
C MET A 792 -3.85 6.35 11.56
N ARG A 793 -3.51 5.47 10.59
CA ARG A 793 -2.12 5.32 10.11
C ARG A 793 -1.67 6.51 9.25
N ASP A 794 -2.57 7.00 8.41
CA ASP A 794 -2.35 8.15 7.54
C ASP A 794 -3.61 9.00 7.52
N ALA A 795 -3.60 10.09 8.30
CA ALA A 795 -4.73 11.00 8.39
C ALA A 795 -4.95 11.78 7.09
N GLY A 796 -3.88 12.09 6.33
CA GLY A 796 -4.00 12.82 5.07
C GLY A 796 -4.68 11.99 3.98
N ALA A 797 -4.29 10.72 3.84
CA ALA A 797 -4.95 9.80 2.92
C ALA A 797 -6.42 9.54 3.30
N ALA A 798 -6.71 9.42 4.60
CA ALA A 798 -8.08 9.30 5.08
C ALA A 798 -8.93 10.54 4.75
N ASP A 799 -8.39 11.74 4.96
CA ASP A 799 -9.08 13.00 4.64
C ASP A 799 -9.41 13.11 3.16
N GLU A 800 -8.44 12.82 2.29
CA GLU A 800 -8.63 12.86 0.84
C GLU A 800 -9.74 11.90 0.39
N MET A 801 -9.73 10.67 0.92
CA MET A 801 -10.74 9.68 0.60
C MET A 801 -12.13 10.11 1.08
N PHE A 802 -12.25 10.66 2.29
CA PHE A 802 -13.51 11.24 2.75
C PHE A 802 -13.93 12.44 1.90
N ARG A 803 -13.01 13.29 1.45
CA ARG A 803 -13.31 14.42 0.57
C ARG A 803 -13.90 13.98 -0.77
N VAL A 804 -13.31 12.97 -1.41
CA VAL A 804 -13.80 12.43 -2.68
C VAL A 804 -15.15 11.74 -2.50
N LEU A 805 -15.29 10.88 -1.48
CA LEU A 805 -16.47 10.06 -1.30
C LEU A 805 -17.64 10.80 -0.64
N MET A 806 -17.37 11.71 0.29
CA MET A 806 -18.37 12.36 1.13
C MET A 806 -18.52 13.86 0.84
N GLY A 807 -17.72 14.43 -0.07
CA GLY A 807 -17.77 15.84 -0.46
C GLY A 807 -18.98 16.24 -1.32
N ASP A 808 -18.97 17.47 -1.82
CA ASP A 808 -20.10 18.05 -2.56
C ASP A 808 -20.10 17.74 -4.05
N LYS A 809 -18.92 17.56 -4.66
CA LYS A 809 -18.80 17.31 -6.10
C LYS A 809 -19.10 15.86 -6.45
N VAL A 810 -19.80 15.67 -7.57
CA VAL A 810 -20.24 14.35 -8.05
C VAL A 810 -19.19 13.71 -8.95
N GLU A 811 -18.52 14.50 -9.80
CA GLU A 811 -17.61 14.02 -10.83
C GLU A 811 -16.42 13.24 -10.28
N PRO A 812 -15.66 13.72 -9.28
CA PRO A 812 -14.52 12.96 -8.74
C PRO A 812 -14.95 11.68 -8.02
N ARG A 813 -16.14 11.70 -7.41
CA ARG A 813 -16.74 10.49 -6.84
C ARG A 813 -17.10 9.49 -7.93
N ARG A 814 -17.65 9.97 -9.05
CA ARG A 814 -17.99 9.14 -10.20
C ARG A 814 -16.74 8.54 -10.82
N GLU A 815 -15.69 9.32 -11.03
CA GLU A 815 -14.38 8.84 -11.51
C GLU A 815 -13.80 7.78 -10.59
N PHE A 816 -13.84 8.02 -9.26
CA PHE A 816 -13.43 7.03 -8.27
C PHE A 816 -14.23 5.73 -8.40
N ILE A 817 -15.56 5.82 -8.52
CA ILE A 817 -16.42 4.65 -8.70
C ILE A 817 -16.10 3.95 -10.02
N GLU A 818 -15.96 4.67 -11.13
CA GLU A 818 -15.66 4.10 -12.46
C GLU A 818 -14.31 3.38 -12.47
N LYS A 819 -13.30 3.94 -11.79
CA LYS A 819 -11.96 3.36 -11.66
C LYS A 819 -11.97 2.09 -10.79
N HIS A 820 -12.55 2.17 -9.59
CA HIS A 820 -12.47 1.09 -8.61
C HIS A 820 -13.64 0.09 -8.69
N ALA A 821 -14.61 0.27 -9.59
CA ALA A 821 -15.79 -0.61 -9.71
C ALA A 821 -15.40 -2.07 -9.99
N LEU A 822 -14.36 -2.30 -10.78
CA LEU A 822 -13.89 -3.64 -11.16
C LEU A 822 -13.08 -4.32 -10.05
N GLU A 823 -12.55 -3.56 -9.11
CA GLU A 823 -11.82 -4.08 -7.95
C GLU A 823 -12.75 -4.69 -6.90
N VAL A 824 -14.04 -4.33 -6.94
CA VAL A 824 -15.00 -4.84 -5.97
C VAL A 824 -15.33 -6.30 -6.26
N ARG A 825 -14.66 -7.19 -5.54
CA ARG A 825 -14.91 -8.64 -5.60
C ARG A 825 -16.17 -9.06 -4.85
N ASN A 826 -16.58 -8.29 -3.84
CA ASN A 826 -17.63 -8.63 -2.88
C ASN A 826 -18.70 -7.51 -2.75
N LEU A 827 -19.35 -7.12 -3.86
CA LEU A 827 -20.61 -6.37 -3.78
C LEU A 827 -21.77 -7.38 -3.86
N ASP A 828 -22.48 -7.61 -2.76
CA ASP A 828 -23.81 -8.22 -2.82
C ASP A 828 -24.81 -7.13 -3.24
N VAL A 829 -25.16 -7.12 -4.53
CA VAL A 829 -26.21 -6.26 -5.13
C VAL A 829 -27.56 -6.94 -5.02
#